data_AF-A0A971FF44-F1
#
_entry.id   AF-A0A971FF44-F1
#
_cell.length_a   1.000
_cell.length_b   1.000
_cell.length_c   1.000
_cell.angle_alpha   90.00
_cell.angle_beta   90.00
_cell.angle_gamma   90.00
#
_symmetry.space_group_name_H-M   'P 1'
#
loop_
_entity.id
_entity.type
_entity.pdbx_description
1 polymer ?
#
loop_
_entity_poly.entity_id
_entity_poly.type
_entity_poly.pdbx_seq_one_letter_code
_entity_poly.pdbx_strand_id
1 'polypeptide(L)'
;MFPKAARVKWVFSGLTVALACLSAMGQVPAPSTVADNLPPEKLAMIEMTIIDSPPTPPVGFDRPAVDVNKLDNKTTNILTVPTSQWTYGCTATSAGMIFGYYDRNGYPNMYTGPTNGGVCPLTELGQGDNPSSPLPGACSIIATMNGFDGRTTPGHVNDYWISLDSEGPDPWESGGTEHTWGDCTADYMGTNQWKWDTDADGTKDFNTDGSTLYWSAGSGAKLYDYIPLASYGLPQTEACHGMRLFAESRGYTVLENYTQKVDALYTGGFSFADYKTEIDNGFPVMLHVVGHTMVGVGYDDSTTPGTVYLHDTWDNSVHSMDWGASYSGMAMQAVTIIHLAGVDPGSLQVTLSPPEAVAAGAKWALDGGAWQDSGATLTGVAAGIHTVSFQSVAGWDTPNSQTVVVNSNQLTTATGAYFHLCEGVGACNREWTNAGDASWFLQTAVNHDGWNALQSGGVGDNGASSVQTTVTGPCTVSFWWKVSSEEDWDFLIFYVNYSVNEEISGEVGWAQVTVDLPAGENILSWAYNKDESFSEGDDAGWLDQFVVSETTPPTGSVVINSGQSYTTSPDVLLSLTYDDGDGSGVSGMRFSNNGSTWSSWEKPAAAKAWTLPAGDGYKTVRVQFRDKSGNVSARYSDYILLDAAAPTGSILINGNQSVTASQNVTLNLTWDDGTGSGVSRMRFSNNGSTWSAWETVAATKAWTLAGSAPGYYTVRAQYRDRAGLVSERCSDYIRLAP
;
A
#
# COMPACT_ATOMS: atom_id res chain seq x y z
N MET A 1 36.65 32.52 -46.32
CA MET A 1 35.49 33.22 -46.90
C MET A 1 34.31 32.26 -46.80
N PHE A 2 33.17 32.73 -46.27
CA PHE A 2 31.95 32.01 -45.79
C PHE A 2 32.00 31.53 -44.31
N PRO A 3 30.90 31.68 -43.54
CA PRO A 3 30.48 32.99 -43.00
C PRO A 3 30.16 32.99 -41.48
N LYS A 4 30.14 34.21 -40.94
CA LYS A 4 29.69 34.61 -39.60
C LYS A 4 28.17 34.47 -39.40
N ALA A 5 27.83 34.25 -38.12
CA ALA A 5 26.65 34.73 -37.39
C ALA A 5 25.27 34.15 -37.77
N ALA A 6 24.87 33.12 -37.05
CA ALA A 6 23.46 32.97 -36.65
C ALA A 6 23.25 33.84 -35.40
N ARG A 7 22.78 35.08 -35.59
CA ARG A 7 22.21 35.87 -34.49
C ARG A 7 20.87 35.21 -34.12
N VAL A 8 20.81 34.55 -32.97
CA VAL A 8 19.55 34.15 -32.35
C VAL A 8 18.76 35.42 -32.08
N LYS A 9 17.64 35.56 -32.78
CA LYS A 9 16.72 36.70 -32.68
C LYS A 9 15.64 36.27 -31.68
N TRP A 10 15.81 36.63 -30.41
CA TRP A 10 14.80 36.37 -29.39
C TRP A 10 13.55 37.22 -29.65
N VAL A 11 12.42 36.55 -29.86
CA VAL A 11 11.10 37.18 -29.91
C VAL A 11 10.51 37.07 -28.49
N PHE A 12 10.73 38.08 -27.65
CA PHE A 12 9.97 38.25 -26.41
C PHE A 12 8.58 38.81 -26.74
N SER A 13 7.66 37.97 -27.22
CA SER A 13 6.28 38.39 -27.53
C SER A 13 5.32 38.33 -26.33
N GLY A 14 5.79 38.00 -25.13
CA GLY A 14 4.98 37.97 -23.90
C GLY A 14 5.14 39.19 -22.97
N LEU A 15 6.25 39.93 -23.09
CA LEU A 15 6.67 40.91 -22.07
C LEU A 15 5.81 42.19 -22.03
N THR A 16 5.25 42.59 -23.18
CA THR A 16 4.52 43.86 -23.31
C THR A 16 3.13 43.84 -22.65
N VAL A 17 2.52 42.65 -22.50
CA VAL A 17 1.19 42.50 -21.87
C VAL A 17 1.30 42.43 -20.35
N ALA A 18 2.38 41.83 -19.82
CA ALA A 18 2.66 41.77 -18.39
C ALA A 18 2.98 43.15 -17.80
N LEU A 19 3.81 43.96 -18.48
CA LEU A 19 4.13 45.32 -18.01
C LEU A 19 2.90 46.22 -17.83
N ALA A 20 1.87 46.05 -18.67
CA ALA A 20 0.65 46.85 -18.60
C ALA A 20 -0.24 46.47 -17.39
N CYS A 21 -0.33 45.19 -17.04
CA CYS A 21 -1.07 44.73 -15.85
C CYS A 21 -0.37 45.07 -14.54
N LEU A 22 0.97 44.98 -14.47
CA LEU A 22 1.73 45.32 -13.26
C LEU A 22 1.60 46.79 -12.85
N SER A 23 1.53 47.69 -13.83
CA SER A 23 1.29 49.12 -13.57
C SER A 23 -0.07 49.41 -12.91
N ALA A 24 -1.05 48.51 -13.08
CA ALA A 24 -2.37 48.61 -12.47
C ALA A 24 -2.42 48.06 -11.04
N MET A 25 -1.44 47.22 -10.64
CA MET A 25 -1.31 46.62 -9.30
C MET A 25 -0.24 47.29 -8.42
N GLY A 26 0.50 48.28 -8.95
CA GLY A 26 1.47 49.07 -8.18
C GLY A 26 2.81 48.38 -7.92
N GLN A 27 3.08 47.22 -8.51
CA GLN A 27 4.36 46.53 -8.40
C GLN A 27 5.23 46.82 -9.62
N VAL A 28 6.41 47.41 -9.39
CA VAL A 28 7.37 47.77 -10.45
C VAL A 28 8.46 46.70 -10.50
N PRO A 29 8.79 46.13 -11.68
CA PRO A 29 9.88 45.17 -11.80
C PRO A 29 11.22 45.73 -11.31
N ALA A 30 12.10 44.83 -10.83
CA ALA A 30 13.44 45.20 -10.40
C ALA A 30 14.22 45.94 -11.50
N PRO A 31 14.93 47.04 -11.17
CA PRO A 31 15.80 47.72 -12.13
C PRO A 31 16.98 46.81 -12.52
N SER A 32 17.51 47.00 -13.74
CA SER A 32 18.72 46.30 -14.23
C SER A 32 19.86 47.28 -14.49
N THR A 33 21.09 46.85 -14.22
CA THR A 33 22.31 47.60 -14.51
C THR A 33 23.02 46.98 -15.71
N VAL A 34 22.84 47.54 -16.90
CA VAL A 34 23.45 47.00 -18.13
C VAL A 34 24.83 47.61 -18.35
N ALA A 35 25.88 46.79 -18.30
CA ALA A 35 27.27 47.24 -18.43
C ALA A 35 27.54 48.04 -19.71
N ASP A 36 27.00 47.58 -20.84
CA ASP A 36 27.16 48.25 -22.16
C ASP A 36 26.59 49.68 -22.19
N ASN A 37 25.72 50.03 -21.24
CA ASN A 37 25.11 51.36 -21.11
C ASN A 37 25.80 52.25 -20.06
N LEU A 38 26.79 51.74 -19.33
CA LEU A 38 27.50 52.50 -18.29
C LEU A 38 28.68 53.30 -18.88
N PRO A 39 28.91 54.52 -18.39
CA PRO A 39 30.12 55.25 -18.74
C PRO A 39 31.35 54.62 -18.04
N PRO A 40 32.58 54.78 -18.59
CA PRO A 40 33.78 54.10 -18.11
C PRO A 40 34.07 54.29 -16.61
N GLU A 41 33.80 55.47 -16.06
CA GLU A 41 34.01 55.78 -14.65
C GLU A 41 33.08 55.02 -13.70
N LYS A 42 31.88 54.65 -14.16
CA LYS A 42 30.96 53.80 -13.38
C LYS A 42 31.30 52.33 -13.52
N LEU A 43 31.72 51.91 -14.71
CA LEU A 43 32.17 50.55 -14.96
C LEU A 43 33.41 50.20 -14.11
N ALA A 44 34.34 51.15 -13.93
CA ALA A 44 35.52 50.99 -13.08
C ALA A 44 35.21 50.86 -11.57
N MET A 45 33.97 51.13 -11.15
CA MET A 45 33.52 50.94 -9.76
C MET A 45 32.82 49.59 -9.54
N ILE A 46 32.75 48.74 -10.56
CA ILE A 46 32.15 47.41 -10.48
C ILE A 46 33.27 46.39 -10.35
N GLU A 47 33.15 45.51 -9.37
CA GLU A 47 34.11 44.45 -9.07
C GLU A 47 33.52 43.10 -9.46
N MET A 48 34.33 42.31 -10.17
CA MET A 48 34.04 40.93 -10.51
C MET A 48 34.63 40.01 -9.44
N THR A 49 33.92 38.95 -9.07
CA THR A 49 34.43 37.90 -8.19
C THR A 49 34.10 36.54 -8.78
N ILE A 50 35.10 35.66 -8.79
CA ILE A 50 34.96 34.26 -9.19
C ILE A 50 34.76 33.43 -7.93
N ILE A 51 33.75 32.56 -7.96
CA ILE A 51 33.50 31.57 -6.92
C ILE A 51 33.77 30.19 -7.51
N ASP A 52 34.89 29.59 -7.12
CA ASP A 52 35.47 28.34 -7.63
C ASP A 52 35.59 27.26 -6.54
N SER A 53 34.70 27.28 -5.54
CA SER A 53 34.79 26.39 -4.38
C SER A 53 34.86 24.90 -4.78
N PRO A 54 35.76 24.12 -4.15
CA PRO A 54 35.76 22.66 -4.29
C PRO A 54 34.48 22.03 -3.70
N PRO A 55 34.18 20.77 -4.08
CA PRO A 55 33.04 20.00 -3.56
C PRO A 55 33.22 19.54 -2.11
N THR A 56 34.36 19.84 -1.48
CA THR A 56 34.68 19.43 -0.11
C THR A 56 35.24 20.61 0.69
N PRO A 57 35.05 20.63 2.02
CA PRO A 57 35.55 21.70 2.86
C PRO A 57 37.09 21.80 2.87
N PRO A 58 37.65 22.99 3.10
CA PRO A 58 39.08 23.15 3.33
C PRO A 58 39.60 22.26 4.46
N VAL A 59 40.74 21.60 4.22
CA VAL A 59 41.35 20.68 5.20
C VAL A 59 41.75 21.43 6.47
N GLY A 60 41.35 20.88 7.63
CA GLY A 60 41.78 21.37 8.95
C GLY A 60 40.87 22.41 9.59
N PHE A 61 39.69 22.68 9.01
CA PHE A 61 38.66 23.53 9.62
C PHE A 61 37.50 22.69 10.15
N ASP A 62 37.14 22.91 11.42
CA ASP A 62 35.98 22.28 12.05
C ASP A 62 34.70 23.01 11.65
N ARG A 63 33.66 22.24 11.30
CA ARG A 63 32.33 22.74 10.92
C ARG A 63 31.27 22.01 11.74
N PRO A 64 31.08 22.35 13.03
CA PRO A 64 30.08 21.68 13.84
C PRO A 64 28.68 21.93 13.26
N ALA A 65 27.91 20.85 13.07
CA ALA A 65 26.51 20.93 12.73
C ALA A 65 25.72 21.48 13.94
N VAL A 66 24.71 22.29 13.64
CA VAL A 66 23.77 22.84 14.61
C VAL A 66 22.60 21.88 14.74
N ASP A 67 22.34 21.44 15.97
CA ASP A 67 21.12 20.68 16.29
C ASP A 67 19.94 21.64 16.46
N VAL A 68 19.20 21.84 15.37
CA VAL A 68 18.08 22.78 15.30
C VAL A 68 16.98 22.49 16.32
N ASN A 69 16.85 21.24 16.78
CA ASN A 69 15.83 20.85 17.76
C ASN A 69 16.17 21.31 19.18
N LYS A 70 17.38 21.84 19.40
CA LYS A 70 17.87 22.33 20.71
C LYS A 70 17.97 23.85 20.78
N LEU A 71 17.52 24.57 19.75
CA LEU A 71 17.57 26.02 19.70
C LEU A 71 16.50 26.67 20.60
N ASP A 72 16.80 27.85 21.15
CA ASP A 72 15.85 28.62 21.97
C ASP A 72 14.88 29.41 21.08
N ASN A 73 13.67 28.86 20.91
CA ASN A 73 12.58 29.43 20.09
C ASN A 73 12.17 30.88 20.43
N LYS A 74 12.76 31.54 21.44
CA LYS A 74 12.50 32.94 21.77
C LYS A 74 13.38 33.94 21.00
N THR A 75 14.56 33.55 20.55
CA THR A 75 15.53 34.43 19.86
C THR A 75 16.06 33.84 18.55
N THR A 76 15.64 32.62 18.20
CA THR A 76 16.01 31.96 16.96
C THR A 76 14.85 31.91 15.96
N ASN A 77 15.13 32.24 14.71
CA ASN A 77 14.23 32.02 13.57
C ASN A 77 14.96 31.19 12.51
N ILE A 78 14.31 30.17 11.94
CA ILE A 78 14.89 29.30 10.91
C ILE A 78 13.84 28.90 9.88
N LEU A 79 14.20 29.05 8.60
CA LEU A 79 13.39 28.67 7.45
C LEU A 79 13.67 27.22 7.07
N THR A 80 12.63 26.50 6.64
CA THR A 80 12.75 25.14 6.10
C THR A 80 13.16 25.18 4.63
N VAL A 81 14.40 25.58 4.37
CA VAL A 81 14.98 25.66 3.03
C VAL A 81 15.49 24.27 2.63
N PRO A 82 15.23 23.81 1.39
CA PRO A 82 15.87 22.60 0.90
C PRO A 82 17.39 22.69 0.93
N THR A 83 18.05 21.55 1.11
CA THR A 83 19.51 21.46 1.10
C THR A 83 20.02 20.52 0.02
N SER A 84 21.27 20.72 -0.40
CA SER A 84 21.94 19.93 -1.42
C SER A 84 23.44 19.98 -1.22
N GLN A 85 24.10 18.84 -1.38
CA GLN A 85 25.54 18.84 -1.55
C GLN A 85 25.92 19.48 -2.90
N TRP A 86 27.20 19.80 -3.03
CA TRP A 86 27.79 20.50 -4.17
C TRP A 86 27.43 19.80 -5.48
N THR A 87 26.78 20.54 -6.37
CA THR A 87 26.34 20.04 -7.68
C THR A 87 26.91 20.94 -8.78
N TYR A 88 28.09 20.58 -9.26
CA TYR A 88 28.78 21.24 -10.38
C TYR A 88 29.00 22.75 -10.19
N GLY A 89 29.05 23.23 -8.95
CA GLY A 89 29.27 24.63 -8.58
C GLY A 89 28.43 25.06 -7.36
N CYS A 90 29.06 25.66 -6.35
CA CYS A 90 28.39 26.02 -5.10
C CYS A 90 27.35 27.15 -5.25
N THR A 91 27.56 28.10 -6.16
CA THR A 91 26.62 29.21 -6.38
C THR A 91 25.33 28.74 -7.04
N ALA A 92 25.41 27.94 -8.12
CA ALA A 92 24.23 27.32 -8.74
C ALA A 92 23.49 26.39 -7.76
N THR A 93 24.24 25.65 -6.93
CA THR A 93 23.68 24.81 -5.87
C THR A 93 22.89 25.63 -4.86
N SER A 94 23.47 26.71 -4.35
CA SER A 94 22.82 27.63 -3.42
C SER A 94 21.57 28.28 -4.03
N ALA A 95 21.60 28.61 -5.31
CA ALA A 95 20.43 29.12 -6.02
C ALA A 95 19.31 28.07 -6.13
N GLY A 96 19.67 26.81 -6.41
CA GLY A 96 18.71 25.71 -6.45
C GLY A 96 18.01 25.49 -5.11
N MET A 97 18.73 25.62 -3.99
CA MET A 97 18.15 25.59 -2.64
C MET A 97 17.12 26.72 -2.44
N ILE A 98 17.46 27.96 -2.81
CA ILE A 98 16.57 29.12 -2.71
C ILE A 98 15.31 28.93 -3.58
N PHE A 99 15.47 28.52 -4.84
CA PHE A 99 14.32 28.30 -5.72
C PHE A 99 13.51 27.06 -5.36
N GLY A 100 14.13 26.04 -4.78
CA GLY A 100 13.42 24.92 -4.17
C GLY A 100 12.58 25.34 -2.98
N TYR A 101 13.06 26.28 -2.17
CA TYR A 101 12.26 26.88 -1.11
C TYR A 101 11.07 27.66 -1.70
N TYR A 102 11.24 28.43 -2.77
CA TYR A 102 10.12 29.11 -3.43
C TYR A 102 9.11 28.14 -4.05
N ASP A 103 9.57 27.08 -4.71
CA ASP A 103 8.71 26.00 -5.24
C ASP A 103 7.73 25.48 -4.19
N ARG A 104 8.25 25.36 -2.98
CA ARG A 104 7.59 24.86 -1.79
C ARG A 104 6.78 25.89 -1.02
N ASN A 105 6.95 27.19 -1.29
CA ASN A 105 6.38 28.28 -0.52
C ASN A 105 5.71 29.32 -1.43
N GLY A 106 4.74 28.86 -2.23
CA GLY A 106 3.82 29.74 -2.97
C GLY A 106 4.19 30.02 -4.42
N TYR A 107 5.31 29.48 -4.92
CA TYR A 107 5.79 29.67 -6.29
C TYR A 107 5.98 28.32 -7.01
N PRO A 108 4.91 27.57 -7.32
CA PRO A 108 5.01 26.25 -7.96
C PRO A 108 5.75 26.29 -9.31
N ASN A 109 6.18 25.15 -9.86
CA ASN A 109 6.83 25.06 -11.18
C ASN A 109 8.23 25.71 -11.25
N MET A 110 8.80 26.11 -10.10
CA MET A 110 10.25 26.40 -10.02
C MET A 110 11.03 25.12 -10.29
N TYR A 111 10.56 24.01 -9.74
CA TYR A 111 10.95 22.67 -10.15
C TYR A 111 9.94 22.07 -11.14
N THR A 112 10.44 21.38 -12.18
CA THR A 112 9.63 20.77 -13.25
C THR A 112 9.92 19.30 -13.50
N GLY A 113 10.80 18.70 -12.72
CA GLY A 113 11.11 17.28 -12.87
C GLY A 113 10.02 16.38 -12.28
N PRO A 114 10.02 15.08 -12.61
CA PRO A 114 9.00 14.13 -12.17
C PRO A 114 9.15 13.70 -10.70
N THR A 115 10.30 13.94 -10.06
CA THR A 115 10.57 13.47 -8.69
C THR A 115 9.64 14.12 -7.67
N ASN A 116 9.30 13.38 -6.61
CA ASN A 116 8.50 13.88 -5.48
C ASN A 116 7.17 14.52 -5.93
N GLY A 117 6.53 13.94 -6.96
CA GLY A 117 5.24 14.42 -7.49
C GLY A 117 5.31 15.79 -8.17
N GLY A 118 6.48 16.20 -8.65
CA GLY A 118 6.70 17.53 -9.23
C GLY A 118 6.97 18.62 -8.20
N VAL A 119 7.29 18.27 -6.94
CA VAL A 119 7.66 19.20 -5.87
C VAL A 119 9.14 19.12 -5.60
N CYS A 120 9.82 20.27 -5.47
CA CYS A 120 11.22 20.31 -5.12
C CYS A 120 11.50 19.52 -3.80
N PRO A 121 12.36 18.50 -3.82
CA PRO A 121 12.72 17.70 -2.65
C PRO A 121 13.31 18.54 -1.51
N LEU A 122 13.17 18.11 -0.24
CA LEU A 122 13.75 18.84 0.90
C LEU A 122 15.26 18.64 1.04
N THR A 123 15.78 17.56 0.47
CA THR A 123 17.21 17.22 0.48
C THR A 123 17.60 16.69 -0.90
N GLU A 124 18.89 16.76 -1.22
CA GLU A 124 19.51 16.20 -2.43
C GLU A 124 19.09 16.88 -3.74
N LEU A 125 19.08 18.21 -3.83
CA LEU A 125 18.65 18.92 -5.06
C LEU A 125 19.53 18.74 -6.34
N GLY A 126 20.37 17.70 -6.41
CA GLY A 126 21.15 17.27 -7.55
C GLY A 126 22.12 16.14 -7.18
N GLN A 127 22.39 15.18 -8.10
CA GLN A 127 23.71 14.54 -8.32
C GLN A 127 23.70 13.34 -9.32
N GLY A 128 24.65 13.37 -10.25
CA GLY A 128 25.42 12.24 -10.84
C GLY A 128 26.88 12.72 -10.93
N ASP A 129 27.93 12.03 -11.40
CA ASP A 129 28.32 10.63 -11.24
C ASP A 129 29.48 10.54 -10.21
N ASN A 130 29.36 11.31 -9.11
CA ASN A 130 29.88 11.01 -7.77
C ASN A 130 31.11 11.81 -7.23
N PRO A 131 31.07 12.22 -5.94
CA PRO A 131 31.98 11.61 -4.94
C PRO A 131 31.36 11.57 -3.51
N SER A 132 30.65 10.57 -2.98
CA SER A 132 30.85 9.13 -3.12
C SER A 132 29.57 8.28 -2.92
N SER A 133 28.34 8.79 -3.14
CA SER A 133 27.24 8.10 -3.89
C SER A 133 25.82 8.55 -3.50
N PRO A 134 25.11 9.38 -4.28
CA PRO A 134 23.69 9.71 -4.03
C PRO A 134 22.70 9.21 -5.11
N LEU A 135 21.45 9.05 -4.65
CA LEU A 135 20.10 9.16 -5.26
C LEU A 135 19.15 8.25 -4.42
N PRO A 136 18.28 8.76 -3.54
CA PRO A 136 16.86 8.95 -3.93
C PRO A 136 16.28 10.31 -3.48
N GLY A 137 15.61 10.99 -4.40
CA GLY A 137 15.04 12.33 -4.19
C GLY A 137 15.83 13.46 -4.87
N ALA A 138 16.67 13.17 -5.87
CA ALA A 138 17.42 14.24 -6.52
C ALA A 138 16.72 14.99 -7.64
N CYS A 139 17.13 16.25 -7.80
CA CYS A 139 16.37 17.29 -8.48
C CYS A 139 17.19 17.90 -9.62
N SER A 140 16.60 18.04 -10.81
CA SER A 140 17.26 18.69 -11.96
C SER A 140 17.30 20.23 -11.90
N ILE A 141 16.84 20.84 -10.79
CA ILE A 141 16.75 22.30 -10.66
C ILE A 141 18.13 22.98 -10.69
N ILE A 142 19.18 22.31 -10.18
CA ILE A 142 20.54 22.89 -10.13
C ILE A 142 21.27 22.75 -11.47
N ALA A 143 21.45 21.52 -11.94
CA ALA A 143 22.17 21.20 -13.17
C ALA A 143 21.49 20.02 -13.87
N THR A 144 21.09 20.19 -15.13
CA THR A 144 20.49 19.11 -15.93
C THR A 144 21.55 18.17 -16.51
N MET A 145 21.20 16.89 -16.59
CA MET A 145 22.07 15.86 -17.17
C MET A 145 21.22 14.78 -17.85
N ASN A 146 21.69 14.27 -18.99
CA ASN A 146 21.06 13.13 -19.66
C ASN A 146 21.06 11.90 -18.76
N GLY A 147 19.91 11.25 -18.61
CA GLY A 147 19.73 10.09 -17.72
C GLY A 147 19.42 10.45 -16.27
N PHE A 148 19.33 11.73 -15.91
CA PHE A 148 19.03 12.21 -14.56
C PHE A 148 17.63 12.83 -14.48
N ASP A 149 16.89 12.51 -13.40
CA ASP A 149 15.55 13.05 -13.11
C ASP A 149 14.58 12.97 -14.31
N GLY A 150 14.57 11.83 -15.00
CA GLY A 150 13.70 11.56 -16.15
C GLY A 150 14.11 12.23 -17.48
N ARG A 151 15.21 12.99 -17.52
CA ARG A 151 15.70 13.64 -18.74
C ARG A 151 16.33 12.62 -19.69
N THR A 152 15.94 12.66 -20.97
CA THR A 152 16.43 11.74 -22.04
C THR A 152 17.28 12.43 -23.11
N THR A 153 17.58 13.71 -22.90
CA THR A 153 18.40 14.54 -23.79
C THR A 153 19.57 15.15 -23.04
N PRO A 154 20.67 15.52 -23.72
CA PRO A 154 21.75 16.30 -23.11
C PRO A 154 21.24 17.52 -22.32
N GLY A 155 21.90 17.83 -21.22
CA GLY A 155 21.65 19.02 -20.39
C GLY A 155 22.95 19.73 -20.02
N HIS A 156 22.87 20.67 -19.06
CA HIS A 156 23.98 21.49 -18.58
C HIS A 156 25.30 20.73 -18.42
N VAL A 157 25.27 19.64 -17.65
CA VAL A 157 26.48 18.87 -17.32
C VAL A 157 27.10 18.25 -18.57
N ASN A 158 26.28 17.79 -19.51
CA ASN A 158 26.78 17.17 -20.73
C ASN A 158 27.51 18.16 -21.64
N ASP A 159 27.14 19.43 -21.55
CA ASP A 159 27.66 20.46 -22.44
C ASP A 159 28.84 21.20 -21.83
N TYR A 160 28.76 21.57 -20.56
CA TYR A 160 29.68 22.53 -19.94
C TYR A 160 30.57 21.95 -18.85
N TRP A 161 30.52 20.64 -18.57
CA TRP A 161 31.34 20.03 -17.52
C TRP A 161 32.25 18.93 -18.06
N ILE A 162 33.53 18.99 -17.70
CA ILE A 162 34.58 17.99 -17.94
C ILE A 162 34.99 17.35 -16.62
N SER A 163 35.51 18.17 -15.70
CA SER A 163 36.03 17.77 -14.39
C SER A 163 36.40 19.01 -13.59
N LEU A 164 36.37 18.93 -12.26
CA LEU A 164 36.77 20.03 -11.38
C LEU A 164 38.09 20.69 -11.82
N ASP A 165 38.10 22.02 -11.83
CA ASP A 165 39.21 22.90 -12.22
C ASP A 165 39.66 22.77 -13.69
N SER A 166 38.88 22.11 -14.55
CA SER A 166 39.16 22.07 -15.99
C SER A 166 38.99 23.46 -16.62
N GLU A 167 39.92 23.83 -17.49
CA GLU A 167 39.99 25.15 -18.14
C GLU A 167 39.41 25.13 -19.57
N GLY A 168 38.61 24.11 -19.90
CA GLY A 168 37.95 23.97 -21.20
C GLY A 168 38.84 23.42 -22.34
N PRO A 169 38.38 23.55 -23.61
CA PRO A 169 37.08 24.11 -24.01
C PRO A 169 35.92 23.21 -23.60
N ASP A 170 34.72 23.79 -23.44
CA ASP A 170 33.50 23.05 -23.08
C ASP A 170 33.28 21.83 -24.01
N PRO A 171 32.77 20.70 -23.48
CA PRO A 171 32.44 19.52 -24.28
C PRO A 171 31.66 19.80 -25.56
N TRP A 172 30.67 20.70 -25.52
CA TRP A 172 29.85 21.02 -26.69
C TRP A 172 30.64 21.72 -27.81
N GLU A 173 31.64 22.57 -27.48
CA GLU A 173 32.49 23.25 -28.46
C GLU A 173 33.36 22.29 -29.27
N SER A 174 33.64 21.10 -28.72
CA SER A 174 34.45 20.07 -29.36
C SER A 174 33.73 19.26 -30.46
N GLY A 175 32.49 19.63 -30.81
CA GLY A 175 31.70 19.05 -31.91
C GLY A 175 30.31 18.54 -31.54
N GLY A 176 29.82 18.86 -30.34
CA GLY A 176 28.48 18.53 -29.85
C GLY A 176 27.38 19.46 -30.38
N THR A 177 26.12 19.11 -30.06
CA THR A 177 24.99 20.05 -30.17
C THR A 177 24.67 20.53 -28.77
N GLU A 178 24.80 21.83 -28.53
CA GLU A 178 24.38 22.47 -27.27
C GLU A 178 22.89 22.19 -27.03
N HIS A 179 22.54 21.87 -25.79
CA HIS A 179 21.17 21.64 -25.36
C HIS A 179 20.33 22.92 -25.47
N THR A 180 19.00 22.77 -25.39
CA THR A 180 18.11 23.92 -25.30
C THR A 180 18.41 24.70 -24.02
N TRP A 181 19.01 25.86 -24.17
CA TRP A 181 19.44 26.68 -23.04
C TRP A 181 18.27 27.09 -22.11
N GLY A 182 18.47 26.96 -20.80
CA GLY A 182 17.58 27.52 -19.77
C GLY A 182 16.73 26.50 -19.02
N ASP A 183 17.27 25.31 -18.72
CA ASP A 183 16.49 24.28 -18.01
C ASP A 183 16.77 24.27 -16.49
N CYS A 184 17.91 24.79 -16.04
CA CYS A 184 18.33 24.77 -14.63
C CYS A 184 19.06 26.04 -14.17
N THR A 185 19.25 26.23 -12.85
CA THR A 185 19.92 27.42 -12.31
C THR A 185 21.34 27.58 -12.85
N ALA A 186 22.09 26.49 -13.04
CA ALA A 186 23.45 26.54 -13.57
C ALA A 186 23.51 27.12 -15.00
N ASP A 187 22.53 26.83 -15.86
CA ASP A 187 22.44 27.41 -17.22
C ASP A 187 22.31 28.92 -17.17
N TYR A 188 21.36 29.40 -16.35
CA TYR A 188 21.06 30.82 -16.21
C TYR A 188 22.17 31.61 -15.53
N MET A 189 22.95 30.97 -14.66
CA MET A 189 24.09 31.59 -13.97
C MET A 189 25.39 31.55 -14.76
N GLY A 190 25.44 30.80 -15.85
CA GLY A 190 26.68 30.64 -16.63
C GLY A 190 27.74 29.80 -15.91
N THR A 191 27.32 28.89 -15.02
CA THR A 191 28.24 28.05 -14.23
C THR A 191 28.99 27.09 -15.14
N ASN A 192 30.28 26.86 -14.89
CA ASN A 192 31.20 26.03 -15.68
C ASN A 192 31.50 26.50 -17.11
N GLN A 193 30.81 27.53 -17.62
CA GLN A 193 30.92 27.86 -19.05
C GLN A 193 32.27 28.49 -19.39
N TRP A 194 33.05 27.81 -20.25
CA TRP A 194 34.36 28.25 -20.71
C TRP A 194 34.33 29.62 -21.42
N LYS A 195 33.18 30.05 -21.94
CA LYS A 195 33.01 31.34 -22.63
C LYS A 195 33.51 32.56 -21.81
N TRP A 196 33.54 32.46 -20.48
CA TRP A 196 34.02 33.51 -19.58
C TRP A 196 35.54 33.59 -19.47
N ASP A 197 36.30 32.63 -20.00
CA ASP A 197 37.77 32.65 -20.05
C ASP A 197 38.30 33.59 -21.14
N THR A 198 37.46 34.00 -22.11
CA THR A 198 37.85 34.93 -23.18
C THR A 198 37.43 36.36 -22.88
N ASP A 199 38.34 37.14 -22.32
CA ASP A 199 38.27 38.60 -22.42
C ASP A 199 39.14 39.13 -23.59
N ALA A 200 38.88 40.37 -23.98
CA ALA A 200 39.39 40.96 -25.21
C ALA A 200 40.87 41.40 -25.15
N ASP A 201 41.62 41.04 -24.11
CA ASP A 201 43.01 41.49 -23.91
C ASP A 201 44.09 40.45 -24.32
N GLY A 202 43.69 39.19 -24.53
CA GLY A 202 44.56 38.10 -24.97
C GLY A 202 45.30 37.37 -23.84
N THR A 203 44.92 37.60 -22.58
CA THR A 203 45.37 36.89 -21.39
C THR A 203 44.28 35.95 -20.88
N LYS A 204 44.67 34.90 -20.14
CA LYS A 204 43.81 33.81 -19.69
C LYS A 204 43.24 34.13 -18.30
N ASP A 205 41.92 34.16 -18.16
CA ASP A 205 41.22 34.66 -16.98
C ASP A 205 40.30 33.60 -16.35
N PHE A 206 40.88 32.46 -15.98
CA PHE A 206 40.58 31.59 -14.84
C PHE A 206 39.15 31.03 -14.59
N ASN A 207 38.13 31.22 -15.45
CA ASN A 207 36.84 30.55 -15.24
C ASN A 207 36.95 29.05 -15.56
N THR A 208 36.97 28.22 -14.52
CA THR A 208 37.12 26.76 -14.62
C THR A 208 35.84 26.01 -14.25
N ASP A 209 35.77 24.74 -14.61
CA ASP A 209 34.73 23.83 -14.14
C ASP A 209 34.61 23.85 -12.61
N GLY A 210 33.44 24.26 -12.13
CA GLY A 210 33.07 24.47 -10.73
C GLY A 210 32.81 25.94 -10.41
N SER A 211 33.12 26.84 -11.35
CA SER A 211 33.11 28.28 -11.14
C SER A 211 31.81 28.97 -11.55
N THR A 212 31.39 29.96 -10.76
CA THR A 212 30.33 30.93 -11.09
C THR A 212 30.82 32.34 -10.77
N LEU A 213 30.48 33.31 -11.63
CA LEU A 213 30.82 34.71 -11.42
C LEU A 213 29.69 35.47 -10.71
N TYR A 214 30.04 36.41 -9.85
CA TYR A 214 29.13 37.46 -9.40
C TYR A 214 29.81 38.83 -9.48
N TRP A 215 29.00 39.88 -9.60
CA TRP A 215 29.47 41.25 -9.62
C TRP A 215 28.92 42.03 -8.43
N SER A 216 29.69 43.00 -7.95
CA SER A 216 29.28 43.91 -6.88
C SER A 216 29.80 45.31 -7.13
N ALA A 217 29.20 46.31 -6.48
CA ALA A 217 29.84 47.62 -6.41
C ALA A 217 31.11 47.53 -5.56
N GLY A 218 32.15 48.31 -5.86
CA GLY A 218 33.35 48.41 -5.01
C GLY A 218 33.12 49.09 -3.65
N SER A 219 31.87 49.45 -3.34
CA SER A 219 31.43 50.03 -2.08
C SER A 219 30.31 49.18 -1.47
N GLY A 220 29.81 49.56 -0.29
CA GLY A 220 28.63 48.90 0.31
C GLY A 220 27.31 49.11 -0.44
N ALA A 221 27.29 49.79 -1.60
CA ALA A 221 26.06 50.05 -2.35
C ALA A 221 25.49 48.78 -3.02
N LYS A 222 24.15 48.73 -3.15
CA LYS A 222 23.45 47.70 -3.93
C LYS A 222 23.80 47.82 -5.42
N LEU A 223 24.16 46.70 -6.04
CA LEU A 223 24.26 46.57 -7.50
C LEU A 223 23.07 45.75 -8.00
N TYR A 224 22.09 46.41 -8.59
CA TYR A 224 20.86 45.78 -9.07
C TYR A 224 21.05 45.08 -10.41
N ASP A 225 20.74 43.78 -10.44
CA ASP A 225 20.61 42.93 -11.64
C ASP A 225 21.61 43.30 -12.75
N TYR A 226 22.88 43.04 -12.49
CA TYR A 226 23.96 43.48 -13.36
C TYR A 226 24.07 42.57 -14.58
N ILE A 227 24.01 43.16 -15.77
CA ILE A 227 24.21 42.44 -17.03
C ILE A 227 25.64 42.74 -17.50
N PRO A 228 26.58 41.77 -17.46
CA PRO A 228 27.98 41.96 -17.84
C PRO A 228 28.16 42.46 -19.28
N LEU A 229 29.33 42.93 -19.69
CA LEU A 229 29.57 43.37 -21.07
C LEU A 229 29.36 42.23 -22.07
N ALA A 230 28.77 42.52 -23.23
CA ALA A 230 28.57 41.52 -24.28
C ALA A 230 29.89 40.96 -24.85
N SER A 231 31.00 41.66 -24.62
CA SER A 231 32.34 41.22 -25.00
C SER A 231 32.85 40.00 -24.21
N TYR A 232 32.29 39.73 -23.02
CA TYR A 232 32.65 38.55 -22.22
C TYR A 232 31.92 37.27 -22.66
N GLY A 233 31.04 37.36 -23.66
CA GLY A 233 30.30 36.20 -24.19
C GLY A 233 28.79 36.35 -24.04
N LEU A 234 28.06 35.55 -24.84
CA LEU A 234 26.60 35.47 -24.82
C LEU A 234 26.16 34.05 -24.46
N PRO A 235 25.05 33.86 -23.72
CA PRO A 235 24.27 34.92 -23.04
C PRO A 235 25.05 35.55 -21.87
N GLN A 236 24.87 36.86 -21.66
CA GLN A 236 25.43 37.62 -20.53
C GLN A 236 24.76 37.14 -19.24
N THR A 237 25.45 36.32 -18.46
CA THR A 237 24.89 35.58 -17.32
C THR A 237 25.80 35.69 -16.11
N GLU A 238 25.22 35.72 -14.91
CA GLU A 238 25.95 35.79 -13.65
C GLU A 238 25.07 35.32 -12.50
N ALA A 239 25.59 35.23 -11.28
CA ALA A 239 24.82 34.78 -10.12
C ALA A 239 23.49 35.55 -9.97
N CYS A 240 23.52 36.88 -9.77
CA CYS A 240 22.33 37.68 -9.49
C CYS A 240 21.40 37.77 -10.72
N HIS A 241 21.91 38.12 -11.90
CA HIS A 241 21.12 38.15 -13.13
C HIS A 241 20.55 36.78 -13.51
N GLY A 242 21.31 35.71 -13.29
CA GLY A 242 20.89 34.34 -13.54
C GLY A 242 19.73 33.92 -12.64
N MET A 243 19.72 34.31 -11.37
CA MET A 243 18.55 34.11 -10.49
C MET A 243 17.30 34.77 -11.08
N ARG A 244 17.42 35.99 -11.58
CA ARG A 244 16.29 36.69 -12.24
C ARG A 244 15.81 35.95 -13.48
N LEU A 245 16.72 35.61 -14.38
CA LEU A 245 16.37 34.95 -15.64
C LEU A 245 15.71 33.58 -15.39
N PHE A 246 16.17 32.83 -14.38
CA PHE A 246 15.53 31.59 -13.96
C PHE A 246 14.10 31.84 -13.45
N ALA A 247 13.90 32.77 -12.51
CA ALA A 247 12.57 33.07 -11.98
C ALA A 247 11.59 33.53 -13.07
N GLU A 248 12.04 34.41 -13.97
CA GLU A 248 11.24 34.93 -15.09
C GLU A 248 10.92 33.84 -16.12
N SER A 249 11.79 32.86 -16.33
CA SER A 249 11.50 31.72 -17.22
C SER A 249 10.41 30.81 -16.68
N ARG A 250 10.23 30.79 -15.35
CA ARG A 250 9.13 30.10 -14.66
C ARG A 250 7.84 30.92 -14.61
N GLY A 251 7.83 32.12 -15.19
CA GLY A 251 6.67 33.01 -15.29
C GLY A 251 6.50 33.98 -14.11
N TYR A 252 7.49 34.06 -13.22
CA TYR A 252 7.45 34.93 -12.05
C TYR A 252 8.03 36.30 -12.34
N THR A 253 7.42 37.34 -11.77
CA THR A 253 7.97 38.70 -11.83
C THR A 253 8.93 38.91 -10.67
N VAL A 254 10.14 39.39 -10.96
CA VAL A 254 11.13 39.78 -9.96
C VAL A 254 10.97 41.25 -9.58
N LEU A 255 10.75 41.53 -8.29
CA LEU A 255 10.53 42.87 -7.74
C LEU A 255 11.82 43.53 -7.23
N GLU A 256 12.72 42.73 -6.67
CA GLU A 256 14.03 43.18 -6.22
C GLU A 256 15.06 42.09 -6.53
N ASN A 257 16.23 42.47 -7.07
CA ASN A 257 17.32 41.56 -7.38
C ASN A 257 18.65 42.33 -7.36
N TYR A 258 19.53 42.05 -6.40
CA TYR A 258 20.81 42.76 -6.28
C TYR A 258 21.87 41.99 -5.50
N THR A 259 23.12 42.34 -5.76
CA THR A 259 24.27 41.96 -4.94
C THR A 259 24.73 43.14 -4.10
N GLN A 260 25.03 42.92 -2.81
CA GLN A 260 25.55 43.95 -1.91
C GLN A 260 26.63 43.41 -0.99
N LYS A 261 27.73 44.15 -0.86
CA LYS A 261 28.81 43.83 0.09
C LYS A 261 28.35 44.01 1.54
N VAL A 262 28.89 43.22 2.46
CA VAL A 262 28.47 43.25 3.89
C VAL A 262 29.04 44.44 4.66
N ASP A 263 28.28 44.92 5.65
CA ASP A 263 28.64 46.06 6.50
C ASP A 263 29.90 45.84 7.36
N ALA A 264 30.22 44.58 7.66
CA ALA A 264 31.41 44.17 8.38
C ALA A 264 32.72 44.57 7.67
N LEU A 265 32.69 44.66 6.33
CA LEU A 265 33.85 45.04 5.52
C LEU A 265 33.69 46.39 4.82
N TYR A 266 32.46 46.84 4.56
CA TYR A 266 32.19 48.02 3.75
C TYR A 266 31.11 48.90 4.37
N THR A 267 31.44 50.16 4.65
CA THR A 267 30.47 51.12 5.20
C THR A 267 29.25 51.26 4.28
N GLY A 268 28.04 51.16 4.85
CA GLY A 268 26.78 51.19 4.11
C GLY A 268 26.43 49.88 3.41
N GLY A 269 27.17 48.80 3.68
CA GLY A 269 26.90 47.45 3.22
C GLY A 269 25.66 46.82 3.88
N PHE A 270 25.31 45.63 3.40
CA PHE A 270 24.21 44.83 3.93
C PHE A 270 24.52 44.42 5.37
N SER A 271 23.60 44.70 6.29
CA SER A 271 23.81 44.51 7.74
C SER A 271 23.15 43.26 8.29
N PHE A 272 23.52 42.86 9.50
CA PHE A 272 22.80 41.78 10.20
C PHE A 272 21.32 42.11 10.42
N ALA A 273 20.97 43.40 10.60
CA ALA A 273 19.58 43.81 10.74
C ALA A 273 18.79 43.62 9.43
N ASP A 274 19.43 43.87 8.29
CA ASP A 274 18.84 43.60 6.98
C ASP A 274 18.66 42.08 6.79
N TYR A 275 19.67 41.28 7.16
CA TYR A 275 19.59 39.81 7.12
C TYR A 275 18.41 39.26 7.93
N LYS A 276 18.22 39.73 9.17
CA LYS A 276 17.07 39.33 9.99
C LYS A 276 15.74 39.69 9.31
N THR A 277 15.67 40.87 8.70
CA THR A 277 14.47 41.31 7.99
C THR A 277 14.13 40.39 6.82
N GLU A 278 15.13 39.91 6.08
CA GLU A 278 14.93 38.91 5.02
C GLU A 278 14.36 37.60 5.59
N ILE A 279 15.02 37.04 6.60
CA ILE A 279 14.60 35.77 7.23
C ILE A 279 13.19 35.88 7.85
N ASP A 280 12.89 36.97 8.55
CA ASP A 280 11.58 37.18 9.18
C ASP A 280 10.43 37.32 8.17
N ASN A 281 10.74 37.79 6.95
CA ASN A 281 9.78 37.83 5.84
C ASN A 281 9.74 36.54 5.03
N GLY A 282 10.48 35.50 5.45
CA GLY A 282 10.51 34.20 4.78
C GLY A 282 11.39 34.17 3.55
N PHE A 283 12.42 35.02 3.46
CA PHE A 283 13.35 35.06 2.33
C PHE A 283 14.73 34.50 2.72
N PRO A 284 15.14 33.34 2.18
CA PRO A 284 16.51 32.87 2.34
C PRO A 284 17.49 33.77 1.58
N VAL A 285 18.71 33.89 2.09
CA VAL A 285 19.71 34.83 1.57
C VAL A 285 20.91 34.08 1.02
N MET A 286 21.33 34.39 -0.22
CA MET A 286 22.58 33.84 -0.76
C MET A 286 23.77 34.56 -0.14
N LEU A 287 24.63 33.82 0.56
CA LEU A 287 25.80 34.34 1.27
C LEU A 287 27.08 34.03 0.48
N HIS A 288 27.90 35.04 0.23
CA HIS A 288 29.21 34.87 -0.39
C HIS A 288 30.32 35.08 0.63
N VAL A 289 31.16 34.06 0.80
CA VAL A 289 32.48 34.16 1.46
C VAL A 289 33.57 34.05 0.40
N VAL A 290 34.83 34.34 0.76
CA VAL A 290 35.95 34.20 -0.19
C VAL A 290 35.97 32.78 -0.80
N GLY A 291 35.71 32.69 -2.10
CA GLY A 291 35.76 31.44 -2.87
C GLY A 291 34.57 30.50 -2.70
N HIS A 292 33.55 30.82 -1.89
CA HIS A 292 32.41 29.90 -1.65
C HIS A 292 31.07 30.63 -1.46
N THR A 293 29.99 29.99 -1.89
CA THR A 293 28.61 30.49 -1.75
C THR A 293 27.78 29.48 -0.95
N MET A 294 26.94 30.00 -0.04
CA MET A 294 26.06 29.25 0.86
C MET A 294 24.68 29.91 0.92
N VAL A 295 23.72 29.30 1.62
CA VAL A 295 22.39 29.87 1.85
C VAL A 295 22.17 30.13 3.34
N GLY A 296 21.96 31.38 3.70
CA GLY A 296 21.50 31.76 5.03
C GLY A 296 20.01 31.43 5.19
N VAL A 297 19.70 30.69 6.25
CA VAL A 297 18.36 30.14 6.51
C VAL A 297 17.78 30.58 7.84
N GLY A 298 18.57 31.18 8.73
CA GLY A 298 18.12 31.56 10.04
C GLY A 298 19.12 32.42 10.81
N TYR A 299 18.74 32.87 12.00
CA TYR A 299 19.63 33.62 12.88
C TYR A 299 19.38 33.32 14.36
N ASP A 300 20.37 33.69 15.18
CA ASP A 300 20.24 33.94 16.61
C ASP A 300 20.78 35.34 16.92
N ASP A 301 19.92 36.21 17.45
CA ASP A 301 20.29 37.59 17.78
C ASP A 301 20.58 37.81 19.27
N SER A 302 20.65 36.73 20.05
CA SER A 302 21.11 36.77 21.44
C SER A 302 22.64 36.89 21.55
N THR A 303 23.38 36.60 20.47
CA THR A 303 24.83 36.68 20.38
C THR A 303 25.30 38.05 19.86
N THR A 304 26.58 38.39 20.08
CA THR A 304 27.18 39.63 19.55
C THR A 304 28.62 39.36 19.08
N PRO A 305 28.90 39.42 17.75
CA PRO A 305 27.96 39.69 16.66
C PRO A 305 26.88 38.59 16.59
N GLY A 306 25.72 38.90 16.00
CA GLY A 306 24.64 37.93 15.86
C GLY A 306 25.04 36.73 15.01
N THR A 307 24.48 35.57 15.29
CA THR A 307 24.83 34.31 14.63
C THR A 307 23.90 34.07 13.44
N VAL A 308 24.47 33.63 12.32
CA VAL A 308 23.77 33.21 11.11
C VAL A 308 23.72 31.70 11.08
N TYR A 309 22.55 31.13 10.85
CA TYR A 309 22.35 29.72 10.51
C TYR A 309 22.29 29.58 8.98
N LEU A 310 22.99 28.60 8.44
CA LEU A 310 23.14 28.42 7.00
C LEU A 310 23.11 26.94 6.59
N HIS A 311 22.64 26.70 5.38
CA HIS A 311 22.98 25.49 4.61
C HIS A 311 24.22 25.82 3.78
N ASP A 312 25.25 24.99 3.92
CA ASP A 312 26.36 25.00 2.99
C ASP A 312 26.11 24.03 1.83
N THR A 313 27.09 23.93 0.93
CA THR A 313 27.01 23.03 -0.21
C THR A 313 27.92 21.82 -0.05
N TRP A 314 28.32 21.43 1.16
CA TRP A 314 29.20 20.28 1.38
C TRP A 314 28.48 19.12 2.07
N ASP A 315 27.48 19.42 2.90
CA ASP A 315 26.57 18.43 3.47
C ASP A 315 25.15 18.99 3.67
N ASN A 316 24.25 18.19 4.23
CA ASN A 316 22.84 18.54 4.39
C ASN A 316 22.49 19.04 5.80
N SER A 317 23.48 19.34 6.64
CA SER A 317 23.27 19.83 7.99
C SER A 317 23.09 21.35 8.00
N VAL A 318 22.50 21.86 9.09
CA VAL A 318 22.55 23.30 9.37
C VAL A 318 23.88 23.60 10.04
N HIS A 319 24.56 24.64 9.59
CA HIS A 319 25.78 25.16 10.20
C HIS A 319 25.59 26.60 10.64
N SER A 320 26.60 27.16 11.30
CA SER A 320 26.55 28.55 11.77
C SER A 320 27.88 29.30 11.62
N MET A 321 27.79 30.62 11.48
CA MET A 321 28.90 31.56 11.66
C MET A 321 28.40 32.85 12.30
N ASP A 322 29.29 33.60 12.94
CA ASP A 322 28.95 34.96 13.37
C ASP A 322 28.87 35.91 12.17
N TRP A 323 27.94 36.88 12.22
CA TRP A 323 27.77 37.86 11.15
C TRP A 323 29.06 38.62 10.89
N GLY A 324 29.47 38.67 9.61
CA GLY A 324 30.69 39.35 9.18
C GLY A 324 32.00 38.63 9.52
N ALA A 325 31.94 37.46 10.16
CA ALA A 325 33.10 36.65 10.45
C ALA A 325 33.52 35.78 9.25
N SER A 326 34.50 34.90 9.47
CA SER A 326 34.93 33.89 8.49
C SER A 326 34.22 32.56 8.73
N TYR A 327 33.83 31.88 7.66
CA TYR A 327 33.36 30.50 7.67
C TYR A 327 34.47 29.57 7.19
N SER A 328 34.93 28.65 8.03
CA SER A 328 36.05 27.73 7.69
C SER A 328 37.29 28.45 7.13
N GLY A 329 37.61 29.62 7.70
CA GLY A 329 38.75 30.46 7.26
C GLY A 329 38.45 31.39 6.07
N MET A 330 37.27 31.31 5.46
CA MET A 330 36.87 32.15 4.32
C MET A 330 36.05 33.36 4.81
N ALA A 331 36.52 34.58 4.57
CA ALA A 331 35.86 35.80 5.07
C ALA A 331 34.56 36.11 4.30
N MET A 332 33.48 36.46 5.00
CA MET A 332 32.24 36.94 4.40
C MET A 332 32.45 38.21 3.57
N GLN A 333 31.96 38.24 2.33
CA GLN A 333 32.18 39.34 1.37
C GLN A 333 30.89 40.09 1.03
N ALA A 334 29.85 39.37 0.63
CA ALA A 334 28.64 39.93 0.05
C ALA A 334 27.43 39.00 0.24
N VAL A 335 26.26 39.53 -0.07
CA VAL A 335 25.02 38.76 -0.22
C VAL A 335 24.37 39.05 -1.56
N THR A 336 23.62 38.08 -2.08
CA THR A 336 22.73 38.26 -3.23
C THR A 336 21.29 38.06 -2.77
N ILE A 337 20.41 38.98 -3.16
CA ILE A 337 19.00 39.04 -2.75
C ILE A 337 18.12 38.97 -3.98
N ILE A 338 17.04 38.18 -3.89
CA ILE A 338 15.95 38.15 -4.87
C ILE A 338 14.60 38.20 -4.15
N HIS A 339 13.67 39.01 -4.65
CA HIS A 339 12.27 39.02 -4.21
C HIS A 339 11.35 38.87 -5.41
N LEU A 340 10.39 37.96 -5.30
CA LEU A 340 9.38 37.71 -6.32
C LEU A 340 8.07 38.42 -5.97
N ALA A 341 7.30 38.78 -6.99
CA ALA A 341 5.94 39.29 -6.79
C ALA A 341 5.09 38.24 -6.07
N GLY A 342 4.15 38.68 -5.22
CA GLY A 342 3.22 37.76 -4.57
C GLY A 342 2.37 37.04 -5.62
N VAL A 343 2.10 35.75 -5.40
CA VAL A 343 1.26 34.94 -6.29
C VAL A 343 -0.19 35.06 -5.80
N ASP A 344 -1.10 35.54 -6.65
CA ASP A 344 -2.52 35.63 -6.30
C ASP A 344 -3.07 34.22 -6.01
N PRO A 345 -3.98 34.06 -5.05
CA PRO A 345 -4.56 32.75 -4.76
C PRO A 345 -5.40 32.21 -5.93
N GLY A 346 -5.50 30.89 -6.02
CA GLY A 346 -6.39 30.18 -6.92
C GLY A 346 -7.69 29.71 -6.26
N SER A 347 -8.30 28.72 -6.88
CA SER A 347 -9.50 28.03 -6.38
C SER A 347 -9.45 26.53 -6.69
N LEU A 348 -10.11 25.72 -5.88
CA LEU A 348 -10.21 24.27 -6.06
C LEU A 348 -11.66 23.82 -6.01
N GLN A 349 -12.07 23.00 -6.97
CA GLN A 349 -13.35 22.30 -6.96
C GLN A 349 -13.13 20.78 -7.05
N VAL A 350 -13.73 20.01 -6.13
CA VAL A 350 -13.62 18.55 -6.12
C VAL A 350 -14.98 17.91 -6.34
N THR A 351 -15.07 17.00 -7.30
CA THR A 351 -16.30 16.24 -7.61
C THR A 351 -16.17 14.81 -7.12
N LEU A 352 -17.14 14.34 -6.34
CA LEU A 352 -17.17 12.99 -5.79
C LEU A 352 -18.14 12.10 -6.56
N SER A 353 -17.78 10.83 -6.72
CA SER A 353 -18.57 9.79 -7.38
C SER A 353 -18.49 8.46 -6.61
N PRO A 354 -19.45 7.53 -6.80
CA PRO A 354 -20.69 7.72 -7.54
C PRO A 354 -21.73 8.52 -6.73
N PRO A 355 -22.84 8.97 -7.34
CA PRO A 355 -23.88 9.77 -6.66
C PRO A 355 -24.43 9.11 -5.38
N GLU A 356 -24.44 7.79 -5.32
CA GLU A 356 -24.87 6.98 -4.18
C GLU A 356 -23.94 7.16 -2.97
N ALA A 357 -22.62 7.23 -3.18
CA ALA A 357 -21.65 7.55 -2.14
C ALA A 357 -21.83 8.99 -1.63
N VAL A 358 -22.09 9.92 -2.54
CA VAL A 358 -22.40 11.33 -2.20
C VAL A 358 -23.67 11.40 -1.35
N ALA A 359 -24.72 10.69 -1.74
CA ALA A 359 -25.96 10.61 -0.96
C ALA A 359 -25.77 9.94 0.42
N ALA A 360 -24.81 9.02 0.54
CA ALA A 360 -24.41 8.40 1.80
C ALA A 360 -23.53 9.29 2.69
N GLY A 361 -23.11 10.47 2.21
CA GLY A 361 -22.39 11.47 2.99
C GLY A 361 -20.92 11.66 2.63
N ALA A 362 -20.47 11.21 1.46
CA ALA A 362 -19.11 11.45 0.99
C ALA A 362 -18.77 12.95 0.93
N LYS A 363 -17.61 13.31 1.48
CA LYS A 363 -17.06 14.68 1.50
C LYS A 363 -15.57 14.67 1.20
N TRP A 364 -15.03 15.85 0.93
CA TRP A 364 -13.60 16.08 0.70
C TRP A 364 -13.07 17.23 1.59
N ALA A 365 -11.79 17.24 1.91
CA ALA A 365 -11.16 18.33 2.66
C ALA A 365 -9.81 18.69 2.02
N LEU A 366 -9.41 19.95 2.14
CA LEU A 366 -8.11 20.45 1.69
C LEU A 366 -7.19 20.63 2.90
N ASP A 367 -6.00 20.03 2.87
CA ASP A 367 -4.93 20.18 3.87
C ASP A 367 -5.40 19.97 5.33
N GLY A 368 -6.29 19.00 5.55
CA GLY A 368 -6.87 18.72 6.88
C GLY A 368 -7.87 19.79 7.37
N GLY A 369 -8.31 20.68 6.49
CA GLY A 369 -9.31 21.71 6.76
C GLY A 369 -10.75 21.17 6.88
N ALA A 370 -11.72 22.07 6.74
CA ALA A 370 -13.13 21.72 6.88
C ALA A 370 -13.62 20.82 5.73
N TRP A 371 -14.45 19.82 6.06
CA TRP A 371 -15.11 18.95 5.09
C TRP A 371 -16.09 19.72 4.19
N GLN A 372 -15.95 19.55 2.89
CA GLN A 372 -16.70 20.17 1.82
C GLN A 372 -17.60 19.15 1.10
N ASP A 373 -18.75 19.61 0.61
CA ASP A 373 -19.64 18.80 -0.22
C ASP A 373 -19.07 18.58 -1.64
N SER A 374 -19.53 17.51 -2.29
CA SER A 374 -19.21 17.24 -3.71
C SER A 374 -19.59 18.43 -4.59
N GLY A 375 -18.66 18.88 -5.43
CA GLY A 375 -18.81 20.01 -6.35
C GLY A 375 -18.62 21.39 -5.70
N ALA A 376 -18.37 21.48 -4.39
CA ALA A 376 -18.05 22.75 -3.74
C ALA A 376 -16.74 23.35 -4.32
N THR A 377 -16.67 24.68 -4.37
CA THR A 377 -15.46 25.42 -4.78
C THR A 377 -14.89 26.17 -3.58
N LEU A 378 -13.65 25.85 -3.20
CA LEU A 378 -12.85 26.65 -2.27
C LEU A 378 -12.14 27.75 -3.06
N THR A 379 -12.35 29.01 -2.70
CA THR A 379 -11.67 30.17 -3.30
C THR A 379 -10.62 30.73 -2.35
N GLY A 380 -9.64 31.46 -2.87
CA GLY A 380 -8.59 32.04 -2.02
C GLY A 380 -7.59 30.98 -1.55
N VAL A 381 -7.51 29.86 -2.26
CA VAL A 381 -6.55 28.79 -1.96
C VAL A 381 -5.18 29.28 -2.40
N ALA A 382 -4.18 29.17 -1.54
CA ALA A 382 -2.82 29.58 -1.88
C ALA A 382 -2.38 28.90 -3.19
N ALA A 383 -1.59 29.57 -4.02
CA ALA A 383 -1.00 28.89 -5.16
C ALA A 383 0.05 27.90 -4.63
N GLY A 384 0.11 26.70 -5.20
CA GLY A 384 1.00 25.65 -4.73
C GLY A 384 0.30 24.31 -4.63
N ILE A 385 0.90 23.42 -3.83
CA ILE A 385 0.54 22.01 -3.77
C ILE A 385 -0.28 21.77 -2.52
N HIS A 386 -1.39 21.08 -2.71
CA HIS A 386 -2.35 20.79 -1.65
C HIS A 386 -2.71 19.31 -1.64
N THR A 387 -3.10 18.82 -0.47
CA THR A 387 -3.61 17.46 -0.31
C THR A 387 -5.13 17.48 -0.15
N VAL A 388 -5.81 16.77 -1.04
CA VAL A 388 -7.24 16.49 -0.97
C VAL A 388 -7.46 15.15 -0.29
N SER A 389 -8.14 15.16 0.85
CA SER A 389 -8.53 13.94 1.57
C SER A 389 -10.02 13.67 1.41
N PHE A 390 -10.42 12.41 1.52
CA PHE A 390 -11.79 11.95 1.34
C PHE A 390 -12.33 11.33 2.64
N GLN A 391 -13.59 11.62 2.97
CA GLN A 391 -14.20 11.16 4.21
C GLN A 391 -14.63 9.70 4.11
N SER A 392 -14.28 8.85 5.07
CA SER A 392 -14.81 7.48 5.09
C SER A 392 -16.32 7.43 5.20
N VAL A 393 -16.97 6.64 4.34
CA VAL A 393 -18.42 6.46 4.27
C VAL A 393 -18.75 5.00 4.53
N ALA A 394 -19.70 4.73 5.43
CA ALA A 394 -20.10 3.36 5.73
C ALA A 394 -20.65 2.64 4.48
N GLY A 395 -20.13 1.44 4.24
CA GLY A 395 -20.49 0.63 3.07
C GLY A 395 -19.76 1.01 1.79
N TRP A 396 -18.83 1.97 1.81
CA TRP A 396 -18.02 2.34 0.66
C TRP A 396 -16.54 2.30 1.00
N ASP A 397 -15.71 1.84 0.06
CA ASP A 397 -14.27 1.99 0.15
C ASP A 397 -13.87 3.42 -0.23
N THR A 398 -13.00 4.01 0.58
CA THR A 398 -12.61 5.41 0.46
C THR A 398 -11.44 5.53 -0.52
N PRO A 399 -11.51 6.42 -1.52
CA PRO A 399 -10.36 6.67 -2.39
C PRO A 399 -9.18 7.24 -1.59
N ASN A 400 -7.97 6.93 -2.05
CA ASN A 400 -6.73 7.47 -1.48
C ASN A 400 -6.71 9.00 -1.57
N SER A 401 -6.03 9.65 -0.63
CA SER A 401 -5.81 11.10 -0.70
C SER A 401 -5.04 11.46 -1.97
N GLN A 402 -5.33 12.61 -2.54
CA GLN A 402 -4.78 13.08 -3.81
C GLN A 402 -3.98 14.36 -3.62
N THR A 403 -2.87 14.47 -4.33
CA THR A 403 -2.11 15.73 -4.43
C THR A 403 -2.63 16.54 -5.62
N VAL A 404 -2.91 17.83 -5.41
CA VAL A 404 -3.37 18.76 -6.45
C VAL A 404 -2.53 20.02 -6.48
N VAL A 405 -2.29 20.58 -7.66
CA VAL A 405 -1.59 21.86 -7.84
C VAL A 405 -2.63 22.95 -8.11
N VAL A 406 -2.68 23.95 -7.22
CA VAL A 406 -3.51 25.15 -7.38
C VAL A 406 -2.67 26.25 -7.98
N ASN A 407 -3.06 26.70 -9.17
CA ASN A 407 -2.37 27.79 -9.86
C ASN A 407 -3.03 29.14 -9.56
N SER A 408 -2.21 30.18 -9.60
CA SER A 408 -2.62 31.57 -9.37
C SER A 408 -3.80 31.98 -10.25
N ASN A 409 -4.84 32.58 -9.65
CA ASN A 409 -6.03 33.04 -10.36
C ASN A 409 -6.72 31.98 -11.25
N GLN A 410 -6.47 30.68 -11.02
CA GLN A 410 -7.06 29.59 -11.78
C GLN A 410 -8.01 28.74 -10.91
N LEU A 411 -8.91 28.01 -11.57
CA LEU A 411 -9.70 26.95 -10.97
C LEU A 411 -9.05 25.61 -11.28
N THR A 412 -8.57 24.94 -10.24
CA THR A 412 -8.14 23.55 -10.28
C THR A 412 -9.36 22.65 -10.03
N THR A 413 -9.47 21.55 -10.79
CA THR A 413 -10.51 20.54 -10.57
C THR A 413 -9.90 19.19 -10.22
N ALA A 414 -10.52 18.47 -9.29
CA ALA A 414 -10.13 17.10 -8.92
C ALA A 414 -11.36 16.20 -8.71
N THR A 415 -11.15 14.89 -8.62
CA THR A 415 -12.25 13.92 -8.47
C THR A 415 -11.93 12.83 -7.45
N GLY A 416 -12.90 12.48 -6.60
CA GLY A 416 -12.79 11.35 -5.67
C GLY A 416 -13.82 10.27 -6.00
N ALA A 417 -13.37 9.09 -6.41
CA ALA A 417 -14.25 7.96 -6.74
C ALA A 417 -14.25 6.91 -5.62
N TYR A 418 -15.36 6.80 -4.90
CA TYR A 418 -15.63 5.70 -3.99
C TYR A 418 -15.99 4.46 -4.79
N PHE A 419 -15.65 3.30 -4.26
CA PHE A 419 -15.79 2.02 -4.93
C PHE A 419 -16.16 0.94 -3.92
N HIS A 420 -16.40 -0.27 -4.41
CA HIS A 420 -16.37 -1.47 -3.59
C HIS A 420 -15.21 -2.35 -4.05
N LEU A 421 -14.38 -2.82 -3.12
CA LEU A 421 -13.25 -3.72 -3.43
C LEU A 421 -13.65 -4.91 -4.33
N CYS A 422 -14.85 -5.43 -4.10
CA CYS A 422 -15.39 -6.55 -4.86
C CYS A 422 -15.48 -6.30 -6.38
N GLU A 423 -15.62 -5.04 -6.80
CA GLU A 423 -15.71 -4.65 -8.21
C GLU A 423 -14.38 -4.92 -8.91
N GLY A 424 -13.26 -4.65 -8.22
CA GLY A 424 -11.89 -4.83 -8.73
C GLY A 424 -11.49 -6.30 -8.92
N VAL A 425 -12.27 -7.25 -8.44
CA VAL A 425 -12.02 -8.70 -8.58
C VAL A 425 -13.20 -9.44 -9.18
N GLY A 426 -14.27 -8.73 -9.57
CA GLY A 426 -15.48 -9.32 -10.14
C GLY A 426 -16.29 -10.20 -9.18
N ALA A 427 -16.21 -9.96 -7.87
CA ALA A 427 -16.70 -10.87 -6.83
C ALA A 427 -17.62 -10.17 -5.79
N CYS A 428 -18.58 -9.37 -6.25
CA CYS A 428 -19.51 -8.60 -5.39
C CYS A 428 -20.64 -9.39 -4.72
N ASN A 429 -20.64 -10.71 -4.86
CA ASN A 429 -21.54 -11.58 -4.12
C ASN A 429 -21.01 -11.94 -2.72
N ARG A 430 -19.89 -11.34 -2.30
CA ARG A 430 -19.27 -11.51 -0.99
C ARG A 430 -18.58 -10.22 -0.54
N GLU A 431 -18.38 -10.09 0.75
CA GLU A 431 -17.70 -8.95 1.35
C GLU A 431 -16.18 -9.06 1.18
N TRP A 432 -15.55 -7.92 0.98
CA TRP A 432 -14.11 -7.75 0.87
C TRP A 432 -13.68 -6.65 1.83
N THR A 433 -12.57 -6.84 2.52
CA THR A 433 -12.12 -5.92 3.57
C THR A 433 -10.64 -5.62 3.47
N ASN A 434 -10.28 -4.37 3.76
CA ASN A 434 -8.91 -3.89 3.86
C ASN A 434 -8.36 -4.07 5.28
N ALA A 435 -7.05 -4.31 5.38
CA ALA A 435 -6.28 -4.27 6.63
C ALA A 435 -4.81 -3.91 6.35
N GLY A 436 -4.08 -3.51 7.39
CA GLY A 436 -2.68 -3.07 7.29
C GLY A 436 -2.54 -1.54 7.35
N ASP A 437 -1.36 -1.05 6.97
CA ASP A 437 -0.94 0.35 7.04
C ASP A 437 -1.49 1.19 5.89
N ALA A 438 -1.84 0.54 4.76
CA ALA A 438 -2.51 1.15 3.63
C ALA A 438 -3.65 0.26 3.12
N SER A 439 -4.65 0.89 2.50
CA SER A 439 -5.79 0.18 1.90
C SER A 439 -5.48 -0.23 0.46
N TRP A 440 -5.91 -1.42 0.07
CA TRP A 440 -6.04 -1.76 -1.35
C TRP A 440 -7.12 -0.90 -2.00
N PHE A 441 -6.93 -0.59 -3.27
CA PHE A 441 -7.83 0.26 -4.03
C PHE A 441 -8.10 -0.28 -5.44
N LEU A 442 -9.22 0.13 -6.01
CA LEU A 442 -9.61 -0.19 -7.38
C LEU A 442 -8.86 0.70 -8.36
N GLN A 443 -8.30 0.11 -9.42
CA GLN A 443 -7.70 0.85 -10.53
C GLN A 443 -7.91 0.16 -11.87
N THR A 444 -7.69 0.89 -12.97
CA THR A 444 -8.00 0.46 -14.34
C THR A 444 -6.77 0.40 -15.26
N ALA A 445 -5.59 0.79 -14.80
CA ALA A 445 -4.38 0.89 -15.62
C ALA A 445 -3.68 -0.46 -15.79
N VAL A 446 -3.59 -1.24 -14.71
CA VAL A 446 -2.92 -2.55 -14.66
C VAL A 446 -3.96 -3.60 -14.31
N ASN A 447 -4.55 -4.24 -15.31
CA ASN A 447 -5.58 -5.28 -15.12
C ASN A 447 -5.28 -6.49 -16.00
N HIS A 448 -5.92 -7.63 -15.70
CA HIS A 448 -5.80 -8.84 -16.50
C HIS A 448 -6.91 -8.93 -17.56
N ASP A 449 -8.11 -8.43 -17.26
CA ASP A 449 -9.32 -8.65 -18.07
C ASP A 449 -9.70 -7.50 -19.03
N GLY A 450 -8.93 -6.41 -19.03
CA GLY A 450 -9.15 -5.21 -19.82
C GLY A 450 -10.05 -4.16 -19.15
N TRP A 451 -10.48 -4.36 -17.90
CA TRP A 451 -11.43 -3.49 -17.20
C TRP A 451 -10.84 -2.86 -15.95
N ASN A 452 -10.58 -3.64 -14.90
CA ASN A 452 -10.10 -3.16 -13.62
C ASN A 452 -9.42 -4.27 -12.81
N ALA A 453 -8.65 -3.89 -11.81
CA ALA A 453 -8.09 -4.80 -10.82
C ALA A 453 -7.94 -4.08 -9.47
N LEU A 454 -7.77 -4.85 -8.39
CA LEU A 454 -7.31 -4.30 -7.12
C LEU A 454 -5.78 -4.15 -7.12
N GLN A 455 -5.28 -3.08 -6.50
CA GLN A 455 -3.87 -2.83 -6.23
C GLN A 455 -3.66 -2.55 -4.74
N SER A 456 -2.55 -3.03 -4.18
CA SER A 456 -2.15 -2.69 -2.80
C SER A 456 -1.88 -1.19 -2.65
N GLY A 457 -2.30 -0.61 -1.53
CA GLY A 457 -1.87 0.74 -1.15
C GLY A 457 -0.36 0.79 -0.86
N GLY A 458 0.29 1.90 -1.21
CA GLY A 458 1.72 2.10 -0.97
C GLY A 458 2.02 2.14 0.52
N VAL A 459 3.02 1.37 0.94
CA VAL A 459 3.50 1.26 2.32
C VAL A 459 5.00 1.57 2.35
N GLY A 460 5.49 2.12 3.45
CA GLY A 460 6.93 2.30 3.67
C GLY A 460 7.57 1.02 4.20
N ASP A 461 8.87 1.09 4.49
CA ASP A 461 9.66 0.00 5.07
C ASP A 461 8.98 -0.61 6.31
N ASN A 462 8.98 -1.94 6.40
CA ASN A 462 8.29 -2.78 7.39
C ASN A 462 6.76 -2.65 7.39
N GLY A 463 6.18 -1.98 6.40
CA GLY A 463 4.74 -1.79 6.26
C GLY A 463 4.06 -2.95 5.51
N ALA A 464 2.77 -3.11 5.75
CA ALA A 464 1.95 -4.12 5.09
C ALA A 464 0.62 -3.56 4.61
N SER A 465 0.14 -4.03 3.45
CA SER A 465 -1.13 -3.65 2.85
C SER A 465 -1.87 -4.92 2.44
N SER A 466 -3.06 -5.16 2.98
CA SER A 466 -3.77 -6.42 2.78
C SER A 466 -5.25 -6.27 2.44
N VAL A 467 -5.75 -7.22 1.64
CA VAL A 467 -7.17 -7.38 1.33
C VAL A 467 -7.60 -8.82 1.66
N GLN A 468 -8.84 -8.98 2.12
CA GLN A 468 -9.36 -10.25 2.62
C GLN A 468 -10.82 -10.48 2.23
N THR A 469 -11.18 -11.74 1.99
CA THR A 469 -12.56 -12.23 1.90
C THR A 469 -12.72 -13.58 2.59
N THR A 470 -13.96 -14.04 2.79
CA THR A 470 -14.27 -15.36 3.35
C THR A 470 -14.99 -16.23 2.32
N VAL A 471 -14.64 -17.51 2.28
CA VAL A 471 -15.28 -18.51 1.42
C VAL A 471 -15.61 -19.78 2.21
N THR A 472 -16.86 -20.24 2.13
CA THR A 472 -17.27 -21.51 2.73
C THR A 472 -16.88 -22.66 1.79
N GLY A 473 -16.01 -23.57 2.22
CA GLY A 473 -15.73 -24.80 1.48
C GLY A 473 -16.68 -25.94 1.87
N PRO A 474 -16.62 -27.11 1.20
CA PRO A 474 -15.57 -27.49 0.27
C PRO A 474 -15.84 -26.98 -1.14
N CYS A 475 -14.89 -26.22 -1.69
CA CYS A 475 -14.94 -25.68 -3.04
C CYS A 475 -13.53 -25.40 -3.57
N THR A 476 -13.39 -25.16 -4.87
CA THR A 476 -12.13 -24.69 -5.45
C THR A 476 -12.25 -23.19 -5.71
N VAL A 477 -11.21 -22.41 -5.45
CA VAL A 477 -11.14 -20.99 -5.81
C VAL A 477 -9.99 -20.74 -6.77
N SER A 478 -10.12 -19.73 -7.62
CA SER A 478 -9.05 -19.23 -8.47
C SER A 478 -9.06 -17.71 -8.55
N PHE A 479 -7.91 -17.13 -8.81
CA PHE A 479 -7.72 -15.69 -9.00
C PHE A 479 -6.46 -15.44 -9.82
N TRP A 480 -6.34 -14.23 -10.37
CA TRP A 480 -5.13 -13.74 -11.00
C TRP A 480 -4.44 -12.74 -10.09
N TRP A 481 -3.12 -12.82 -10.01
CA TRP A 481 -2.30 -11.89 -9.22
C TRP A 481 -1.02 -11.53 -9.95
N LYS A 482 -0.45 -10.37 -9.59
CA LYS A 482 0.77 -9.80 -10.16
C LYS A 482 1.55 -9.09 -9.03
N VAL A 483 2.88 -9.04 -9.11
CA VAL A 483 3.72 -8.17 -8.27
C VAL A 483 4.78 -7.42 -9.10
N SER A 484 5.22 -6.27 -8.61
CA SER A 484 6.37 -5.50 -9.07
C SER A 484 6.99 -4.93 -7.78
N SER A 485 8.09 -5.52 -7.36
CA SER A 485 8.73 -5.24 -6.07
C SER A 485 10.20 -5.65 -6.11
N GLU A 486 10.93 -5.43 -5.01
CA GLU A 486 12.25 -6.02 -4.82
C GLU A 486 12.19 -7.57 -4.83
N GLU A 487 13.12 -8.20 -5.56
CA GLU A 487 13.18 -9.66 -5.67
C GLU A 487 13.68 -10.28 -4.36
N ASP A 488 12.95 -11.27 -3.83
CA ASP A 488 13.24 -11.99 -2.58
C ASP A 488 13.19 -11.19 -1.26
N TRP A 489 12.73 -9.93 -1.27
CA TRP A 489 12.62 -9.08 -0.06
C TRP A 489 11.20 -8.59 0.19
N ASP A 490 10.59 -8.01 -0.84
CA ASP A 490 9.21 -7.54 -0.81
C ASP A 490 8.29 -8.57 -1.44
N PHE A 491 7.22 -8.96 -0.74
CA PHE A 491 6.39 -10.08 -1.16
C PHE A 491 4.91 -9.72 -1.23
N LEU A 492 4.27 -10.15 -2.32
CA LEU A 492 2.84 -10.41 -2.33
C LEU A 492 2.58 -11.85 -1.88
N ILE A 493 1.89 -12.01 -0.75
CA ILE A 493 1.66 -13.30 -0.09
C ILE A 493 0.18 -13.61 -0.05
N PHE A 494 -0.18 -14.81 -0.48
CA PHE A 494 -1.53 -15.36 -0.37
C PHE A 494 -1.63 -16.32 0.83
N TYR A 495 -2.59 -16.07 1.71
CA TYR A 495 -2.87 -16.86 2.90
C TYR A 495 -4.23 -17.56 2.82
N VAL A 496 -4.26 -18.80 3.33
CA VAL A 496 -5.49 -19.53 3.65
C VAL A 496 -5.52 -19.80 5.14
N ASN A 497 -6.52 -19.29 5.85
CA ASN A 497 -6.65 -19.42 7.30
C ASN A 497 -5.38 -19.00 8.05
N TYR A 498 -4.81 -17.86 7.67
CA TYR A 498 -3.57 -17.27 8.22
C TYR A 498 -2.28 -18.08 7.99
N SER A 499 -2.34 -19.17 7.22
CA SER A 499 -1.16 -19.92 6.81
C SER A 499 -0.79 -19.54 5.39
N VAL A 500 0.50 -19.29 5.13
CA VAL A 500 1.01 -19.01 3.78
C VAL A 500 0.65 -20.18 2.87
N ASN A 501 0.03 -19.85 1.74
CA ASN A 501 -0.23 -20.80 0.68
C ASN A 501 0.77 -20.64 -0.47
N GLU A 502 0.97 -19.40 -0.93
CA GLU A 502 1.89 -19.06 -2.02
C GLU A 502 2.39 -17.61 -1.84
N GLU A 503 3.58 -17.29 -2.35
CA GLU A 503 4.18 -15.95 -2.32
C GLU A 503 4.97 -15.67 -3.62
N ILE A 504 5.00 -14.41 -4.03
CA ILE A 504 5.76 -13.91 -5.19
C ILE A 504 6.45 -12.58 -4.84
N SER A 505 7.62 -12.34 -5.44
CA SER A 505 8.46 -11.13 -5.30
C SER A 505 9.14 -10.80 -6.64
N GLY A 506 9.72 -9.61 -6.78
CA GLY A 506 10.37 -9.18 -8.01
C GLY A 506 9.39 -8.66 -9.08
N GLU A 507 9.76 -8.82 -10.36
CA GLU A 507 8.93 -8.43 -11.50
C GLU A 507 8.18 -9.62 -12.11
N VAL A 508 7.06 -10.00 -11.49
CA VAL A 508 6.24 -11.14 -11.95
C VAL A 508 5.02 -10.62 -12.71
N GLY A 509 4.78 -11.13 -13.91
CA GLY A 509 3.55 -10.85 -14.69
C GLY A 509 2.31 -11.51 -14.08
N TRP A 510 1.14 -11.30 -14.69
CA TRP A 510 -0.09 -11.95 -14.24
C TRP A 510 0.04 -13.48 -14.24
N ALA A 511 -0.17 -14.08 -13.09
CA ALA A 511 -0.21 -15.52 -12.88
C ALA A 511 -1.57 -15.93 -12.28
N GLN A 512 -2.02 -17.15 -12.56
CA GLN A 512 -3.27 -17.67 -11.99
C GLN A 512 -2.96 -18.65 -10.86
N VAL A 513 -3.65 -18.52 -9.74
CA VAL A 513 -3.60 -19.45 -8.62
C VAL A 513 -4.92 -20.22 -8.55
N THR A 514 -4.88 -21.49 -8.15
CA THR A 514 -6.06 -22.34 -7.92
C THR A 514 -5.87 -23.14 -6.65
N VAL A 515 -6.84 -23.06 -5.73
CA VAL A 515 -6.74 -23.70 -4.40
C VAL A 515 -8.05 -24.40 -4.02
N ASP A 516 -7.94 -25.63 -3.53
CA ASP A 516 -9.05 -26.37 -2.93
C ASP A 516 -9.20 -26.00 -1.46
N LEU A 517 -10.39 -25.54 -1.08
CA LEU A 517 -10.72 -25.15 0.28
C LEU A 517 -11.39 -26.32 1.03
N PRO A 518 -11.01 -26.57 2.29
CA PRO A 518 -11.65 -27.58 3.12
C PRO A 518 -13.08 -27.16 3.52
N ALA A 519 -13.87 -28.13 3.99
CA ALA A 519 -15.22 -27.87 4.50
C ALA A 519 -15.23 -26.88 5.68
N GLY A 520 -16.17 -25.93 5.65
CA GLY A 520 -16.29 -24.86 6.65
C GLY A 520 -15.86 -23.49 6.13
N GLU A 521 -15.94 -22.48 6.98
CA GLU A 521 -15.55 -21.10 6.64
C GLU A 521 -14.01 -21.00 6.52
N ASN A 522 -13.53 -20.45 5.41
CA ASN A 522 -12.12 -20.21 5.15
C ASN A 522 -11.85 -18.72 4.93
N ILE A 523 -10.80 -18.21 5.53
CA ILE A 523 -10.35 -16.82 5.37
C ILE A 523 -9.26 -16.80 4.30
N LEU A 524 -9.46 -16.01 3.24
CA LEU A 524 -8.51 -15.83 2.15
C LEU A 524 -7.98 -14.40 2.19
N SER A 525 -6.65 -14.24 2.24
CA SER A 525 -6.03 -12.92 2.37
C SER A 525 -4.83 -12.78 1.45
N TRP A 526 -4.73 -11.63 0.79
CA TRP A 526 -3.58 -11.22 -0.02
C TRP A 526 -2.92 -10.03 0.68
N ALA A 527 -1.64 -10.14 0.98
CA ALA A 527 -0.89 -9.08 1.66
C ALA A 527 0.39 -8.77 0.88
N TYR A 528 0.57 -7.51 0.53
CA TYR A 528 1.84 -6.99 0.08
C TYR A 528 2.61 -6.47 1.31
N ASN A 529 3.81 -6.99 1.54
CA ASN A 529 4.64 -6.66 2.70
C ASN A 529 6.00 -6.16 2.23
N LYS A 530 6.47 -5.05 2.81
CA LYS A 530 7.82 -4.56 2.62
C LYS A 530 8.76 -5.03 3.72
N ASP A 531 10.01 -5.23 3.34
CA ASP A 531 11.10 -5.53 4.28
C ASP A 531 11.64 -4.25 4.97
N GLU A 532 12.83 -4.33 5.57
CA GLU A 532 13.34 -3.24 6.42
C GLU A 532 13.91 -2.03 5.67
N SER A 533 14.15 -2.11 4.36
CA SER A 533 14.63 -0.98 3.54
C SER A 533 14.64 -1.29 2.06
N PHE A 534 14.79 -0.27 1.23
CA PHE A 534 14.98 -0.35 -0.23
C PHE A 534 13.65 -0.53 -0.99
N SER A 535 13.59 0.09 -2.16
CA SER A 535 12.38 0.17 -3.00
C SER A 535 12.82 -0.08 -4.43
N GLU A 536 12.19 -1.06 -5.07
CA GLU A 536 12.46 -1.43 -6.46
C GLU A 536 11.16 -1.79 -7.17
N GLY A 537 11.05 -1.44 -8.45
CA GLY A 537 9.79 -1.58 -9.19
C GLY A 537 8.74 -0.57 -8.74
N ASP A 538 7.47 -0.97 -8.84
CA ASP A 538 6.30 -0.15 -8.47
C ASP A 538 5.92 -0.30 -6.97
N ASP A 539 6.61 -1.15 -6.21
CA ASP A 539 6.31 -1.53 -4.82
C ASP A 539 4.82 -1.86 -4.60
N ALA A 540 4.29 -2.76 -5.43
CA ALA A 540 2.87 -3.09 -5.40
C ALA A 540 2.53 -4.52 -5.81
N GLY A 541 1.43 -5.02 -5.23
CA GLY A 541 0.74 -6.23 -5.65
C GLY A 541 -0.63 -5.93 -6.27
N TRP A 542 -1.08 -6.77 -7.20
CA TRP A 542 -2.39 -6.69 -7.82
C TRP A 542 -3.16 -8.01 -7.72
N LEU A 543 -4.50 -7.91 -7.69
CA LEU A 543 -5.44 -9.02 -7.62
C LEU A 543 -6.60 -8.77 -8.59
N ASP A 544 -6.98 -9.79 -9.36
CA ASP A 544 -8.04 -9.70 -10.37
C ASP A 544 -8.78 -11.06 -10.54
N GLN A 545 -10.01 -10.99 -11.05
CA GLN A 545 -10.87 -12.11 -11.44
C GLN A 545 -10.94 -13.25 -10.42
N PHE A 546 -11.40 -12.95 -9.20
CA PHE A 546 -11.62 -13.96 -8.17
C PHE A 546 -12.87 -14.80 -8.48
N VAL A 547 -12.68 -16.11 -8.62
CA VAL A 547 -13.72 -17.06 -8.99
C VAL A 547 -13.79 -18.21 -7.98
N VAL A 548 -14.99 -18.57 -7.58
CA VAL A 548 -15.24 -19.86 -6.91
C VAL A 548 -15.67 -20.84 -8.01
N SER A 549 -14.84 -21.85 -8.25
CA SER A 549 -15.01 -22.88 -9.27
C SER A 549 -15.75 -24.10 -8.72
N GLU A 550 -16.55 -24.72 -9.59
CA GLU A 550 -17.50 -25.77 -9.23
C GLU A 550 -17.09 -27.13 -9.80
N THR A 551 -16.04 -27.70 -9.22
CA THR A 551 -15.49 -29.02 -9.56
C THR A 551 -15.57 -30.01 -8.41
N THR A 552 -15.88 -29.54 -7.20
CA THR A 552 -15.92 -30.33 -5.97
C THR A 552 -17.31 -30.90 -5.74
N PRO A 553 -17.47 -32.22 -5.56
CA PRO A 553 -18.75 -32.80 -5.16
C PRO A 553 -19.17 -32.39 -3.73
N PRO A 554 -20.48 -32.34 -3.45
CA PRO A 554 -20.99 -32.11 -2.10
C PRO A 554 -20.48 -33.13 -1.08
N THR A 555 -20.42 -32.74 0.18
CA THR A 555 -20.20 -33.65 1.32
C THR A 555 -21.50 -33.92 2.07
N GLY A 556 -21.50 -34.90 2.97
CA GLY A 556 -22.69 -35.19 3.76
C GLY A 556 -22.58 -36.41 4.68
N SER A 557 -23.71 -36.80 5.26
CA SER A 557 -23.83 -37.98 6.13
C SER A 557 -25.24 -38.57 6.09
N VAL A 558 -25.38 -39.80 6.59
CA VAL A 558 -26.66 -40.44 6.87
C VAL A 558 -26.58 -41.17 8.21
N VAL A 559 -27.62 -41.05 9.03
CA VAL A 559 -27.77 -41.76 10.31
C VAL A 559 -29.18 -42.35 10.40
N ILE A 560 -29.31 -43.65 10.68
CA ILE A 560 -30.58 -44.36 10.78
C ILE A 560 -31.08 -44.31 12.23
N ASN A 561 -32.33 -43.88 12.44
CA ASN A 561 -33.00 -43.82 13.76
C ASN A 561 -32.12 -43.21 14.87
N SER A 562 -31.43 -42.10 14.56
CA SER A 562 -30.53 -41.42 15.50
C SER A 562 -29.43 -42.33 16.09
N GLY A 563 -28.96 -43.33 15.33
CA GLY A 563 -27.85 -44.21 15.70
C GLY A 563 -28.25 -45.40 16.59
N GLN A 564 -29.53 -45.78 16.61
CA GLN A 564 -29.99 -46.97 17.32
C GLN A 564 -29.35 -48.25 16.76
N SER A 565 -28.95 -49.17 17.63
CA SER A 565 -28.32 -50.44 17.22
C SER A 565 -29.31 -51.45 16.62
N TYR A 566 -30.60 -51.35 16.94
CA TYR A 566 -31.65 -52.23 16.43
C TYR A 566 -33.01 -51.52 16.37
N THR A 567 -33.92 -52.04 15.54
CA THR A 567 -35.32 -51.59 15.39
C THR A 567 -36.24 -52.78 15.19
N THR A 568 -37.47 -52.71 15.70
CA THR A 568 -38.53 -53.69 15.41
C THR A 568 -39.40 -53.31 14.21
N SER A 569 -39.17 -52.12 13.64
CA SER A 569 -39.91 -51.58 12.52
C SER A 569 -39.02 -51.53 11.27
N PRO A 570 -39.47 -52.06 10.12
CA PRO A 570 -38.77 -51.86 8.85
C PRO A 570 -38.83 -50.40 8.39
N ASP A 571 -39.82 -49.62 8.86
CA ASP A 571 -39.91 -48.20 8.60
C ASP A 571 -39.02 -47.44 9.59
N VAL A 572 -38.03 -46.73 9.05
CA VAL A 572 -37.02 -45.98 9.79
C VAL A 572 -36.97 -44.51 9.32
N LEU A 573 -36.36 -43.66 10.14
CA LEU A 573 -36.06 -42.28 9.80
C LEU A 573 -34.55 -42.14 9.54
N LEU A 574 -34.21 -41.60 8.38
CA LEU A 574 -32.84 -41.20 8.05
C LEU A 574 -32.65 -39.73 8.43
N SER A 575 -31.63 -39.43 9.23
CA SER A 575 -31.13 -38.07 9.46
C SER A 575 -29.96 -37.81 8.52
N LEU A 576 -30.01 -36.70 7.78
CA LEU A 576 -29.10 -36.40 6.68
C LEU A 576 -28.46 -35.03 6.90
N THR A 577 -27.15 -34.96 6.68
CA THR A 577 -26.46 -33.68 6.47
C THR A 577 -25.91 -33.66 5.05
N TYR A 578 -25.90 -32.49 4.45
CA TYR A 578 -25.33 -32.26 3.14
C TYR A 578 -24.83 -30.83 3.09
N ASP A 579 -23.66 -30.66 2.51
CA ASP A 579 -22.98 -29.38 2.45
C ASP A 579 -22.22 -29.27 1.13
N ASP A 580 -22.31 -28.10 0.52
CA ASP A 580 -21.66 -27.75 -0.73
C ASP A 580 -20.86 -26.43 -0.61
N GLY A 581 -20.72 -25.91 0.62
CA GLY A 581 -20.11 -24.60 0.87
C GLY A 581 -20.71 -23.50 -0.01
N ASP A 582 -19.83 -22.65 -0.54
CA ASP A 582 -20.08 -21.61 -1.53
C ASP A 582 -20.08 -22.13 -2.98
N GLY A 583 -20.11 -23.46 -3.16
CA GLY A 583 -20.37 -24.10 -4.44
C GLY A 583 -21.79 -23.83 -4.96
N SER A 584 -22.20 -24.58 -5.99
CA SER A 584 -23.47 -24.33 -6.69
C SER A 584 -24.71 -24.67 -5.85
N GLY A 585 -24.53 -25.32 -4.70
CA GLY A 585 -25.54 -25.78 -3.76
C GLY A 585 -26.06 -27.17 -4.11
N VAL A 586 -26.32 -27.98 -3.09
CA VAL A 586 -26.89 -29.33 -3.25
C VAL A 586 -28.26 -29.24 -3.94
N SER A 587 -28.38 -29.89 -5.10
CA SER A 587 -29.59 -29.93 -5.93
C SER A 587 -30.38 -31.22 -5.82
N GLY A 588 -29.72 -32.32 -5.40
CA GLY A 588 -30.37 -33.62 -5.28
C GLY A 588 -29.71 -34.59 -4.30
N MET A 589 -30.50 -35.58 -3.87
CA MET A 589 -30.06 -36.74 -3.11
C MET A 589 -30.69 -38.03 -3.67
N ARG A 590 -30.02 -39.18 -3.51
CA ARG A 590 -30.55 -40.50 -3.87
C ARG A 590 -30.05 -41.59 -2.92
N PHE A 591 -30.80 -42.67 -2.81
CA PHE A 591 -30.61 -43.70 -1.79
C PHE A 591 -30.45 -45.11 -2.37
N SER A 592 -29.75 -45.98 -1.63
CA SER A 592 -29.58 -47.38 -2.00
C SER A 592 -29.43 -48.30 -0.79
N ASN A 593 -30.13 -49.44 -0.81
CA ASN A 593 -29.97 -50.51 0.19
C ASN A 593 -28.83 -51.48 -0.15
N ASN A 594 -28.45 -51.60 -1.43
CA ASN A 594 -27.48 -52.59 -1.90
C ASN A 594 -26.21 -51.99 -2.54
N GLY A 595 -26.17 -50.68 -2.76
CA GLY A 595 -25.06 -49.96 -3.39
C GLY A 595 -25.02 -50.03 -4.92
N SER A 596 -25.89 -50.84 -5.55
CA SER A 596 -25.96 -51.03 -7.01
C SER A 596 -27.22 -50.42 -7.62
N THR A 597 -28.36 -50.59 -6.95
CA THR A 597 -29.66 -50.05 -7.37
C THR A 597 -29.94 -48.80 -6.56
N TRP A 598 -30.12 -47.68 -7.25
CA TRP A 598 -30.35 -46.37 -6.62
C TRP A 598 -31.75 -45.87 -6.92
N SER A 599 -32.35 -45.16 -5.97
CA SER A 599 -33.57 -44.40 -6.22
C SER A 599 -33.32 -43.30 -7.28
N SER A 600 -34.40 -42.78 -7.85
CA SER A 600 -34.33 -41.52 -8.59
C SER A 600 -33.77 -40.41 -7.68
N TRP A 601 -33.12 -39.43 -8.30
CA TRP A 601 -32.72 -38.20 -7.63
C TRP A 601 -33.96 -37.43 -7.14
N GLU A 602 -33.94 -36.98 -5.90
CA GLU A 602 -34.97 -36.15 -5.29
C GLU A 602 -34.36 -34.93 -4.60
N LYS A 603 -35.18 -33.92 -4.25
CA LYS A 603 -34.70 -32.69 -3.59
C LYS A 603 -34.05 -33.03 -2.24
N PRO A 604 -32.96 -32.37 -1.84
CA PRO A 604 -32.32 -32.57 -0.55
C PRO A 604 -33.28 -32.25 0.61
N ALA A 605 -33.28 -33.09 1.63
CA ALA A 605 -34.01 -32.87 2.87
C ALA A 605 -33.22 -33.44 4.05
N ALA A 606 -33.22 -32.74 5.19
CA ALA A 606 -32.47 -33.15 6.39
C ALA A 606 -33.01 -34.45 7.04
N ALA A 607 -34.20 -34.88 6.64
CA ALA A 607 -34.79 -36.13 7.10
C ALA A 607 -35.56 -36.85 5.98
N LYS A 608 -35.50 -38.18 5.99
CA LYS A 608 -36.21 -39.04 5.02
C LYS A 608 -36.79 -40.26 5.70
N ALA A 609 -38.11 -40.47 5.56
CA ALA A 609 -38.74 -41.74 5.90
C ALA A 609 -38.31 -42.80 4.88
N TRP A 610 -37.86 -43.96 5.37
CA TRP A 610 -37.30 -45.02 4.54
C TRP A 610 -37.73 -46.39 5.02
N THR A 611 -38.10 -47.28 4.11
CA THR A 611 -38.48 -48.66 4.42
C THR A 611 -37.34 -49.60 4.09
N LEU A 612 -36.86 -50.32 5.09
CA LEU A 612 -35.80 -51.31 4.96
C LEU A 612 -36.30 -52.59 4.26
N PRO A 613 -35.42 -53.34 3.58
CA PRO A 613 -35.78 -54.65 3.05
C PRO A 613 -36.25 -55.60 4.17
N ALA A 614 -37.30 -56.37 3.89
CA ALA A 614 -37.90 -57.30 4.85
C ALA A 614 -36.91 -58.37 5.39
N GLY A 615 -37.31 -59.01 6.49
CA GLY A 615 -36.58 -60.06 7.19
C GLY A 615 -35.55 -59.51 8.18
N ASP A 616 -35.25 -60.27 9.22
CA ASP A 616 -34.32 -59.82 10.26
C ASP A 616 -32.87 -59.77 9.76
N GLY A 617 -32.03 -59.08 10.53
CA GLY A 617 -30.60 -58.93 10.25
C GLY A 617 -30.21 -57.50 9.86
N TYR A 618 -28.92 -57.31 9.59
CA TYR A 618 -28.36 -55.98 9.31
C TYR A 618 -28.85 -55.43 7.97
N LYS A 619 -29.32 -54.18 8.02
CA LYS A 619 -29.76 -53.40 6.86
C LYS A 619 -28.87 -52.17 6.73
N THR A 620 -28.29 -51.97 5.56
CA THR A 620 -27.46 -50.80 5.26
C THR A 620 -28.22 -49.86 4.35
N VAL A 621 -28.23 -48.57 4.68
CA VAL A 621 -28.72 -47.50 3.81
C VAL A 621 -27.54 -46.65 3.37
N ARG A 622 -27.49 -46.33 2.08
CA ARG A 622 -26.47 -45.47 1.47
C ARG A 622 -27.12 -44.26 0.86
N VAL A 623 -26.43 -43.12 0.89
CA VAL A 623 -26.86 -41.87 0.24
C VAL A 623 -25.74 -41.31 -0.64
N GLN A 624 -26.14 -40.65 -1.73
CA GLN A 624 -25.31 -39.73 -2.49
C GLN A 624 -26.05 -38.40 -2.66
N PHE A 625 -25.27 -37.33 -2.73
CA PHE A 625 -25.72 -35.97 -2.99
C PHE A 625 -25.19 -35.50 -4.34
N ARG A 626 -25.88 -34.53 -4.95
CA ARG A 626 -25.52 -33.91 -6.22
C ARG A 626 -25.75 -32.42 -6.14
N ASP A 627 -24.80 -31.61 -6.58
CA ASP A 627 -24.93 -30.15 -6.69
C ASP A 627 -25.68 -29.73 -7.98
N LYS A 628 -25.79 -28.43 -8.26
CA LYS A 628 -26.49 -27.92 -9.45
C LYS A 628 -25.68 -28.08 -10.74
N SER A 629 -24.36 -28.13 -10.66
CA SER A 629 -23.45 -28.38 -11.78
C SER A 629 -23.33 -29.86 -12.15
N GLY A 630 -23.82 -30.72 -11.27
CA GLY A 630 -23.99 -32.13 -11.46
C GLY A 630 -22.88 -33.00 -10.90
N ASN A 631 -21.96 -32.48 -10.08
CA ASN A 631 -20.97 -33.31 -9.40
C ASN A 631 -21.70 -34.20 -8.37
N VAL A 632 -21.18 -35.41 -8.14
CA VAL A 632 -21.85 -36.42 -7.30
C VAL A 632 -20.93 -36.83 -6.17
N SER A 633 -21.42 -36.74 -4.93
CA SER A 633 -20.66 -37.04 -3.73
C SER A 633 -20.14 -38.48 -3.68
N ALA A 634 -19.18 -38.70 -2.78
CA ALA A 634 -18.89 -40.03 -2.25
C ALA A 634 -20.16 -40.70 -1.68
N ARG A 635 -20.11 -42.02 -1.49
CA ARG A 635 -21.21 -42.78 -0.89
C ARG A 635 -21.10 -42.73 0.63
N TYR A 636 -22.04 -42.08 1.27
CA TYR A 636 -22.19 -42.13 2.73
C TYR A 636 -23.12 -43.28 3.11
N SER A 637 -22.92 -43.90 4.27
CA SER A 637 -23.70 -45.06 4.67
C SER A 637 -23.82 -45.21 6.18
N ASP A 638 -24.92 -45.81 6.60
CA ASP A 638 -25.15 -46.28 7.96
C ASP A 638 -25.92 -47.61 7.93
N TYR A 639 -25.95 -48.33 9.05
CA TYR A 639 -26.63 -49.62 9.17
C TYR A 639 -27.33 -49.81 10.51
N ILE A 640 -28.39 -50.62 10.50
CA ILE A 640 -29.17 -50.98 11.69
C ILE A 640 -29.55 -52.46 11.63
N LEU A 641 -29.69 -53.11 12.79
CA LEU A 641 -30.25 -54.46 12.87
C LEU A 641 -31.79 -54.37 12.87
N LEU A 642 -32.46 -54.90 11.85
CA LEU A 642 -33.91 -55.10 11.88
C LEU A 642 -34.20 -56.41 12.62
N ASP A 643 -35.05 -56.35 13.63
CA ASP A 643 -35.51 -57.50 14.39
C ASP A 643 -37.02 -57.40 14.63
N ALA A 644 -37.79 -57.98 13.73
CA ALA A 644 -39.25 -57.93 13.73
C ALA A 644 -39.90 -59.25 14.18
N ALA A 645 -39.14 -60.33 14.33
CA ALA A 645 -39.64 -61.63 14.75
C ALA A 645 -39.33 -61.89 16.23
N ALA A 646 -40.33 -62.35 16.98
CA ALA A 646 -40.09 -62.78 18.35
C ALA A 646 -39.22 -64.06 18.38
N PRO A 647 -38.39 -64.24 19.43
CA PRO A 647 -37.58 -65.43 19.57
C PRO A 647 -38.44 -66.68 19.74
N THR A 648 -37.85 -67.83 19.42
CA THR A 648 -38.42 -69.15 19.73
C THR A 648 -37.70 -69.77 20.93
N GLY A 649 -38.34 -70.76 21.56
CA GLY A 649 -37.68 -71.53 22.61
C GLY A 649 -38.45 -72.75 23.06
N SER A 650 -37.87 -73.49 24.01
CA SER A 650 -38.45 -74.70 24.58
C SER A 650 -38.21 -74.78 26.09
N ILE A 651 -38.99 -75.61 26.78
CA ILE A 651 -38.82 -75.96 28.19
C ILE A 651 -39.04 -77.46 28.32
N LEU A 652 -38.16 -78.15 29.03
CA LEU A 652 -38.33 -79.55 29.44
C LEU A 652 -38.09 -79.67 30.95
N ILE A 653 -38.97 -80.33 31.69
CA ILE A 653 -38.85 -80.56 33.12
C ILE A 653 -38.08 -81.87 33.34
N ASN A 654 -36.98 -81.81 34.08
CA ASN A 654 -36.06 -82.92 34.36
C ASN A 654 -35.63 -83.68 33.08
N GLY A 655 -35.39 -82.97 31.98
CA GLY A 655 -35.06 -83.61 30.70
C GLY A 655 -36.22 -84.42 30.11
N ASN A 656 -37.46 -83.93 30.22
CA ASN A 656 -38.69 -84.54 29.69
C ASN A 656 -39.09 -85.85 30.40
N GLN A 657 -38.82 -85.96 31.70
CA GLN A 657 -39.31 -87.08 32.50
C GLN A 657 -40.81 -86.97 32.73
N SER A 658 -41.53 -88.09 32.65
CA SER A 658 -42.99 -88.12 32.86
C SER A 658 -43.40 -88.06 34.33
N VAL A 659 -42.49 -88.39 35.27
CA VAL A 659 -42.74 -88.46 36.72
C VAL A 659 -41.52 -87.97 37.51
N THR A 660 -41.74 -87.32 38.66
CA THR A 660 -40.70 -87.02 39.66
C THR A 660 -41.23 -87.26 41.07
N ALA A 661 -40.34 -87.58 42.02
CA ALA A 661 -40.64 -87.62 43.45
C ALA A 661 -40.25 -86.33 44.19
N SER A 662 -39.65 -85.36 43.49
CA SER A 662 -39.16 -84.10 44.08
C SER A 662 -40.01 -82.93 43.61
N GLN A 663 -40.44 -82.09 44.55
CA GLN A 663 -41.09 -80.82 44.24
C GLN A 663 -40.11 -79.81 43.58
N ASN A 664 -38.80 -79.98 43.84
CA ASN A 664 -37.75 -79.20 43.21
C ASN A 664 -37.27 -79.94 41.95
N VAL A 665 -37.45 -79.30 40.80
CA VAL A 665 -37.13 -79.83 39.48
C VAL A 665 -36.10 -78.95 38.79
N THR A 666 -35.47 -79.47 37.74
CA THR A 666 -34.60 -78.71 36.85
C THR A 666 -35.33 -78.49 35.54
N LEU A 667 -35.41 -77.23 35.10
CA LEU A 667 -35.89 -76.87 33.77
C LEU A 667 -34.70 -76.88 32.81
N ASN A 668 -34.79 -77.60 31.71
CA ASN A 668 -33.87 -77.54 30.57
C ASN A 668 -34.46 -76.63 29.50
N LEU A 669 -33.68 -75.64 29.05
CA LEU A 669 -34.17 -74.50 28.31
C LEU A 669 -33.33 -74.31 27.04
N THR A 670 -33.99 -74.13 25.90
CA THR A 670 -33.35 -73.73 24.64
C THR A 670 -34.08 -72.53 24.07
N TRP A 671 -33.36 -71.71 23.32
CA TRP A 671 -33.90 -70.52 22.68
C TRP A 671 -33.12 -70.23 21.39
N ASP A 672 -33.80 -69.63 20.42
CA ASP A 672 -33.22 -69.25 19.14
C ASP A 672 -33.91 -67.98 18.63
N ASP A 673 -33.11 -67.07 18.10
CA ASP A 673 -33.55 -65.79 17.54
C ASP A 673 -33.12 -65.63 16.08
N GLY A 674 -32.60 -66.69 15.46
CA GLY A 674 -32.09 -66.64 14.09
C GLY A 674 -31.06 -65.52 13.89
N THR A 675 -31.39 -64.57 13.01
CA THR A 675 -30.57 -63.38 12.70
C THR A 675 -31.05 -62.10 13.41
N GLY A 676 -31.96 -62.22 14.38
CA GLY A 676 -32.48 -61.13 15.21
C GLY A 676 -31.46 -60.59 16.22
N SER A 677 -31.94 -59.83 17.21
CA SER A 677 -31.10 -59.12 18.19
C SER A 677 -30.49 -60.01 19.27
N GLY A 678 -30.88 -61.29 19.29
CA GLY A 678 -30.42 -62.33 20.20
C GLY A 678 -31.25 -62.37 21.48
N VAL A 679 -31.59 -63.57 21.92
CA VAL A 679 -32.33 -63.78 23.18
C VAL A 679 -31.52 -63.31 24.38
N SER A 680 -32.11 -62.45 25.22
CA SER A 680 -31.43 -61.80 26.34
C SER A 680 -32.05 -62.13 27.70
N ARG A 681 -33.36 -62.36 27.76
CA ARG A 681 -34.09 -62.63 29.00
C ARG A 681 -35.04 -63.83 28.90
N MET A 682 -35.36 -64.42 30.04
CA MET A 682 -36.38 -65.45 30.21
C MET A 682 -37.22 -65.20 31.48
N ARG A 683 -38.44 -65.75 31.54
CA ARG A 683 -39.31 -65.76 32.72
C ARG A 683 -40.21 -66.99 32.76
N PHE A 684 -40.74 -67.31 33.95
CA PHE A 684 -41.45 -68.56 34.20
C PHE A 684 -42.80 -68.36 34.89
N SER A 685 -43.72 -69.31 34.70
CA SER A 685 -45.02 -69.31 35.36
C SER A 685 -45.57 -70.71 35.62
N ASN A 686 -46.07 -70.94 36.83
CA ASN A 686 -46.77 -72.18 37.19
C ASN A 686 -48.25 -72.18 36.79
N ASN A 687 -48.89 -71.02 36.66
CA ASN A 687 -50.34 -70.92 36.40
C ASN A 687 -50.68 -70.24 35.06
N GLY A 688 -49.68 -69.66 34.38
CA GLY A 688 -49.85 -68.92 33.12
C GLY A 688 -50.33 -67.48 33.29
N SER A 689 -50.71 -67.06 34.50
CA SER A 689 -51.20 -65.70 34.79
C SER A 689 -50.20 -64.88 35.58
N THR A 690 -49.52 -65.49 36.55
CA THR A 690 -48.51 -64.86 37.41
C THR A 690 -47.13 -65.30 36.95
N TRP A 691 -46.28 -64.34 36.60
CA TRP A 691 -44.95 -64.60 36.02
C TRP A 691 -43.85 -64.14 36.98
N SER A 692 -42.73 -64.86 36.96
CA SER A 692 -41.50 -64.39 37.59
C SER A 692 -41.02 -63.10 36.95
N ALA A 693 -40.14 -62.37 37.65
CA ALA A 693 -39.36 -61.32 37.01
C ALA A 693 -38.57 -61.88 35.83
N TRP A 694 -38.30 -61.01 34.85
CA TRP A 694 -37.38 -61.32 33.77
C TRP A 694 -35.96 -61.49 34.32
N GLU A 695 -35.31 -62.59 33.97
CA GLU A 695 -33.91 -62.88 34.32
C GLU A 695 -33.08 -63.18 33.08
N THR A 696 -31.76 -63.20 33.20
CA THR A 696 -30.86 -63.53 32.08
C THR A 696 -31.08 -64.98 31.64
N VAL A 697 -31.01 -65.24 30.33
CA VAL A 697 -31.13 -66.60 29.79
C VAL A 697 -30.07 -67.55 30.36
N ALA A 698 -30.49 -68.75 30.74
CA ALA A 698 -29.61 -69.83 31.20
C ALA A 698 -30.16 -71.19 30.73
N ALA A 699 -29.28 -72.10 30.30
CA ALA A 699 -29.69 -73.38 29.70
C ALA A 699 -30.38 -74.31 30.71
N THR A 700 -30.19 -74.05 32.01
CA THR A 700 -30.89 -74.76 33.08
C THR A 700 -31.35 -73.82 34.18
N LYS A 701 -32.45 -74.17 34.85
CA LYS A 701 -33.00 -73.42 36.00
C LYS A 701 -33.57 -74.36 37.06
N ALA A 702 -33.15 -74.21 38.31
CA ALA A 702 -33.82 -74.87 39.43
C ALA A 702 -35.19 -74.21 39.68
N TRP A 703 -36.24 -75.02 39.82
CA TRP A 703 -37.61 -74.55 39.93
C TRP A 703 -38.43 -75.39 40.91
N THR A 704 -39.32 -74.75 41.66
CA THR A 704 -40.21 -75.43 42.62
C THR A 704 -41.64 -75.45 42.07
N LEU A 705 -42.22 -76.65 41.96
CA LEU A 705 -43.60 -76.85 41.50
C LEU A 705 -44.60 -76.21 42.49
N ALA A 706 -45.71 -75.68 41.97
CA ALA A 706 -46.68 -74.88 42.75
C ALA A 706 -47.40 -75.64 43.88
N GLY A 707 -47.29 -76.97 43.95
CA GLY A 707 -47.86 -77.76 45.04
C GLY A 707 -47.03 -79.01 45.32
N SER A 708 -47.33 -79.64 46.46
CA SER A 708 -46.66 -80.84 46.97
C SER A 708 -47.54 -82.09 46.94
N ALA A 709 -48.79 -81.97 46.46
CA ALA A 709 -49.71 -83.10 46.35
C ALA A 709 -49.39 -83.91 45.08
N PRO A 710 -49.60 -85.24 45.07
CA PRO A 710 -49.46 -86.03 43.86
C PRO A 710 -50.38 -85.50 42.75
N GLY A 711 -49.84 -85.22 41.56
CA GLY A 711 -50.59 -84.59 40.48
C GLY A 711 -49.71 -84.07 39.34
N TYR A 712 -50.35 -83.58 38.28
CA TYR A 712 -49.67 -82.98 37.14
C TYR A 712 -49.43 -81.48 37.38
N TYR A 713 -48.20 -81.03 37.21
CA TYR A 713 -47.81 -79.64 37.32
C TYR A 713 -47.20 -79.15 36.02
N THR A 714 -47.70 -78.03 35.52
CA THR A 714 -47.22 -77.39 34.29
C THR A 714 -46.35 -76.19 34.62
N VAL A 715 -45.16 -76.12 34.03
CA VAL A 715 -44.31 -74.93 34.05
C VAL A 715 -44.28 -74.32 32.65
N ARG A 716 -44.45 -73.00 32.57
CA ARG A 716 -44.40 -72.23 31.33
C ARG A 716 -43.15 -71.36 31.32
N ALA A 717 -42.57 -71.16 30.15
CA ALA A 717 -41.48 -70.24 29.91
C ALA A 717 -41.84 -69.25 28.79
N GLN A 718 -41.27 -68.05 28.87
CA GLN A 718 -41.20 -67.09 27.79
C GLN A 718 -39.78 -66.55 27.69
N TYR A 719 -39.36 -66.27 26.47
CA TYR A 719 -38.07 -65.72 26.13
C TYR A 719 -38.25 -64.31 25.56
N ARG A 720 -37.26 -63.44 25.76
CA ARG A 720 -37.26 -62.07 25.24
C ARG A 720 -35.91 -61.74 24.65
N ASP A 721 -35.90 -61.18 23.45
CA ASP A 721 -34.69 -60.72 22.77
C ASP A 721 -34.21 -59.35 23.31
N ARG A 722 -33.28 -58.71 22.61
CA ARG A 722 -32.78 -57.35 22.97
C ARG A 722 -33.67 -56.25 22.39
N ALA A 723 -34.39 -56.50 21.30
CA ALA A 723 -35.41 -55.64 20.71
C ALA A 723 -36.68 -55.54 21.57
N GLY A 724 -36.83 -56.44 22.55
CA GLY A 724 -37.92 -56.51 23.49
C GLY A 724 -39.10 -57.37 23.06
N LEU A 725 -39.01 -58.10 21.94
CA LEU A 725 -40.06 -59.01 21.48
C LEU A 725 -40.05 -60.28 22.34
N VAL A 726 -41.23 -60.85 22.57
CA VAL A 726 -41.43 -61.94 23.51
C VAL A 726 -41.94 -63.16 22.78
N SER A 727 -41.30 -64.30 23.01
CA SER A 727 -41.68 -65.58 22.42
C SER A 727 -43.12 -65.95 22.74
N GLU A 728 -43.69 -66.79 21.88
CA GLU A 728 -44.83 -67.61 22.27
C GLU A 728 -44.53 -68.39 23.55
N ARG A 729 -45.59 -68.74 24.27
CA ARG A 729 -45.46 -69.43 25.55
C ARG A 729 -45.08 -70.89 25.34
N CYS A 730 -43.89 -71.26 25.79
CA CYS A 730 -43.46 -72.65 25.87
C CYS A 730 -44.01 -73.27 27.16
N SER A 731 -44.35 -74.56 27.16
CA SER A 731 -44.77 -75.25 28.37
C SER A 731 -44.40 -76.73 28.36
N ASP A 732 -44.12 -77.24 29.56
CA ASP A 732 -43.98 -78.66 29.81
C ASP A 732 -44.64 -79.01 31.15
N TYR A 733 -44.92 -80.29 31.37
CA TYR A 733 -45.56 -80.77 32.59
C TYR A 733 -44.91 -82.06 33.09
N ILE A 734 -44.95 -82.24 34.41
CA ILE A 734 -44.48 -83.45 35.07
C ILE A 734 -45.49 -83.91 36.11
N ARG A 735 -45.60 -85.22 36.31
CA ARG A 735 -46.39 -85.77 37.42
C ARG A 735 -45.52 -85.87 38.68
N LEU A 736 -45.93 -85.20 39.75
CA LEU A 736 -45.37 -85.43 41.08
C LEU A 736 -45.98 -86.71 41.66
N ALA A 737 -45.13 -87.68 42.00
CA ALA A 737 -45.49 -88.92 42.67
C ALA A 737 -45.02 -88.90 44.13
N PRO A 738 -45.59 -89.75 45.01
CA PRO A 738 -45.23 -89.83 46.43
C PRO A 738 -43.75 -90.11 46.71
#